data_AF-A0A7X7QNY3-F1
#
_entry.id   AF-A0A7X7QNY3-F1
#
_cell.length_a   1.000
_cell.length_b   1.000
_cell.length_c   1.000
_cell.angle_alpha   90.00
_cell.angle_beta   90.00
_cell.angle_gamma   90.00
#
_symmetry.space_group_name_H-M   'P 1'
#
loop_
_entity.id
_entity.type
_entity.pdbx_description
1 polymer ?
#
loop_
_entity_poly.entity_id
_entity_poly.type
_entity_poly.pdbx_seq_one_letter_code
_entity_poly.pdbx_strand_id
1 'polypeptide(L)'
;PLLVSVRSGARASMPGMMDTILNLGLNDEVVVAMAELTQNPRFAYDSYRRFITMFADVVMEISKSHFEAELDEVKESRGVKLDTELDAEAMAEVVARSLKVYKELKGEDFPQDPSVQLMQAIKAVFRSWNNDRAIIYRRLNGIPSSWGTAVNVQEMVYGNMGDTSGTGVAFTRDPATGEDKLFGEFLMNAQGEDVVAGIRTPQSIEHLKDVMPDVYQQFHDIAQLLENHYRDMQDLEFTIERGKLFLLQTRNGKRTPPAALRIAVDLVGRGIITEEEAVMRIDPAQLDTLLHPMFDPKALQTAVSIAKGLPASPGAASGKIYFTAAAAKAAAERKEPVILVRMETSPEDIEGMNLARGILTGRGGMTSHAAVVARGMGRCCVAGCSELTIKEEEKFMRDAAGNRYEEGDTISLNGSTGYVYAGSVPAIEPVLSDDFATVMAWADKFRTMGVRTNADTPKDAAMARSLGAEGIGLTRTEHMFFEKDRIFAFRKMIVAKNEASRRAVLETILPMQQADFEGIFEAMKGLPVTIRLLDPPLHEFLPTNEEEIQELAESMGMTMEEMENSIESRKELNPMLGHRGCRLAVSYPEIAELQTRAIINAALKVKASGEDIVPEIMIPLVSELKELQFVKKTIKETADKLIAESGLDLKYMIGTMIEIPRAALLADEIATEAEFFSFGTNDLTQMTYGLSRDDAGAILETYYKTKIFEFDPTATIDTKGVGKLLRIAVAGGRETNPHIKLGICGEHGGDPASVKFCNELGLSYVSCSPFRVPIAKLSAAQAAIEQRK
;
A
#
# COMPACT_ATOMS: atom_id res chain seq x y z
N PRO A 1 13.85 48.05 -11.47
CA PRO A 1 12.59 47.42 -11.93
C PRO A 1 12.10 46.44 -10.87
N LEU A 2 10.79 46.27 -10.71
CA LEU A 2 10.24 45.21 -9.87
C LEU A 2 10.04 43.97 -10.76
N LEU A 3 10.66 42.87 -10.38
CA LEU A 3 10.47 41.57 -11.02
C LEU A 3 9.87 40.62 -10.00
N VAL A 4 9.02 39.71 -10.45
CA VAL A 4 8.30 38.77 -9.58
C VAL A 4 8.48 37.33 -10.03
N SER A 5 8.39 36.41 -9.08
CA SER A 5 8.14 35.00 -9.36
C SER A 5 6.65 34.71 -9.22
N VAL A 6 6.16 33.79 -10.05
CA VAL A 6 4.81 33.25 -9.98
C VAL A 6 4.92 31.75 -9.71
N ARG A 7 4.48 31.33 -8.52
CA ARG A 7 4.56 29.94 -8.05
C ARG A 7 3.16 29.41 -7.78
N SER A 8 2.91 28.18 -8.20
CA SER A 8 1.71 27.43 -7.86
C SER A 8 1.75 26.93 -6.41
N GLY A 9 0.58 26.79 -5.76
CA GLY A 9 0.51 26.33 -4.37
C GLY A 9 -0.86 25.75 -4.02
N ALA A 10 -0.97 24.42 -3.96
CA ALA A 10 -2.18 23.75 -3.54
C ALA A 10 -2.18 23.49 -2.02
N ARG A 11 -3.35 23.18 -1.45
CA ARG A 11 -3.48 22.81 -0.03
C ARG A 11 -2.59 21.61 0.36
N ALA A 12 -2.50 20.63 -0.54
CA ALA A 12 -1.59 19.49 -0.39
C ALA A 12 -0.31 19.71 -1.20
N SER A 13 0.81 19.22 -0.65
CA SER A 13 2.10 19.28 -1.32
C SER A 13 2.13 18.36 -2.55
N MET A 14 2.33 18.95 -3.73
CA MET A 14 2.45 18.25 -5.01
C MET A 14 3.81 18.59 -5.66
N PRO A 15 4.92 18.08 -5.12
CA PRO A 15 6.26 18.46 -5.58
C PRO A 15 6.50 18.05 -7.03
N GLY A 16 7.07 18.96 -7.83
CA GLY A 16 7.40 18.72 -9.24
C GLY A 16 6.19 18.61 -10.19
N MET A 17 4.96 18.78 -9.69
CA MET A 17 3.75 18.60 -10.50
C MET A 17 3.21 19.90 -11.10
N MET A 18 3.58 21.03 -10.53
CA MET A 18 3.08 22.35 -10.91
C MET A 18 4.26 23.29 -11.15
N ASP A 19 4.07 24.20 -12.10
CA ASP A 19 5.17 24.97 -12.65
C ASP A 19 5.43 26.26 -11.86
N THR A 20 6.64 26.78 -12.00
CA THR A 20 7.12 28.05 -11.44
C THR A 20 7.66 28.92 -12.57
N ILE A 21 7.40 30.22 -12.52
CA ILE A 21 7.94 31.20 -13.47
C ILE A 21 8.75 32.22 -12.68
N LEU A 22 10.01 32.41 -13.05
CA LEU A 22 10.90 33.40 -12.44
C LEU A 22 11.08 34.61 -13.36
N ASN A 23 11.55 35.73 -12.80
CA ASN A 23 11.92 36.94 -13.53
C ASN A 23 10.76 37.58 -14.34
N LEU A 24 9.50 37.35 -13.94
CA LEU A 24 8.34 37.94 -14.62
C LEU A 24 8.36 39.46 -14.49
N GLY A 25 8.11 40.14 -15.60
CA GLY A 25 8.24 41.58 -15.76
C GLY A 25 9.46 42.00 -16.58
N LEU A 26 10.32 41.06 -16.99
CA LEU A 26 11.38 41.33 -17.96
C LEU A 26 10.81 41.58 -19.36
N ASN A 27 11.38 42.57 -20.02
CA ASN A 27 11.11 42.97 -21.39
C ASN A 27 12.35 43.70 -21.94
N ASP A 28 12.30 44.12 -23.20
CA ASP A 28 13.46 44.70 -23.89
C ASP A 28 13.99 46.00 -23.23
N GLU A 29 13.12 46.79 -22.57
CA GLU A 29 13.53 48.00 -21.84
C GLU A 29 14.05 47.67 -20.44
N VAL A 30 13.36 46.78 -19.73
CA VAL A 30 13.64 46.41 -18.35
C VAL A 30 14.96 45.65 -18.23
N VAL A 31 15.31 44.81 -19.22
CA VAL A 31 16.59 44.09 -19.22
C VAL A 31 17.78 45.04 -19.31
N VAL A 32 17.67 46.11 -20.10
CA VAL A 32 18.71 47.15 -20.21
C VAL A 32 18.83 47.90 -18.88
N ALA A 33 17.71 48.33 -18.30
CA ALA A 33 17.72 48.99 -17.00
C ALA A 33 18.29 48.09 -15.88
N MET A 34 18.03 46.78 -15.95
CA MET A 34 18.58 45.80 -15.02
C MET A 34 20.08 45.60 -15.21
N ALA A 35 20.57 45.57 -16.45
CA ALA A 35 22.00 45.53 -16.76
C ALA A 35 22.75 46.72 -16.17
N GLU A 36 22.20 47.93 -16.34
CA GLU A 36 22.77 49.17 -15.79
C GLU A 36 22.75 49.20 -14.26
N LEU A 37 21.61 48.85 -13.64
CA LEU A 37 21.47 48.87 -12.17
C LEU A 37 22.41 47.89 -11.47
N THR A 38 22.69 46.76 -12.11
CA THR A 38 23.52 45.69 -11.52
C THR A 38 24.97 45.76 -11.96
N GLN A 39 25.29 46.62 -12.94
CA GLN A 39 26.60 46.66 -13.62
C GLN A 39 27.03 45.26 -14.10
N ASN A 40 26.05 44.42 -14.45
CA ASN A 40 26.24 43.03 -14.84
C ASN A 40 25.29 42.69 -16.00
N PRO A 41 25.64 43.13 -17.23
CA PRO A 41 24.79 42.90 -18.40
C PRO A 41 24.60 41.42 -18.71
N ARG A 42 25.61 40.59 -18.45
CA ARG A 42 25.53 39.13 -18.63
C ARG A 42 24.41 38.54 -17.77
N PHE A 43 24.32 38.93 -16.49
CA PHE A 43 23.25 38.51 -15.58
C PHE A 43 21.86 38.94 -16.05
N ALA A 44 21.71 40.18 -16.51
CA ALA A 44 20.43 40.70 -16.95
C ALA A 44 19.90 39.92 -18.18
N TYR A 45 20.75 39.72 -19.19
CA TYR A 45 20.37 38.96 -20.39
C TYR A 45 20.19 37.46 -20.11
N ASP A 46 20.98 36.85 -19.22
CA ASP A 46 20.76 35.46 -18.78
C ASP A 46 19.42 35.31 -18.04
N SER A 47 19.05 36.29 -17.22
CA SER A 47 17.73 36.29 -16.56
C SER A 47 16.58 36.43 -17.57
N TYR A 48 16.79 37.22 -18.64
CA TYR A 48 15.79 37.44 -19.67
C TYR A 48 15.61 36.22 -20.59
N ARG A 49 16.70 35.57 -21.04
CA ARG A 49 16.57 34.34 -21.83
C ARG A 49 15.86 33.25 -21.03
N ARG A 50 16.19 33.10 -19.74
CA ARG A 50 15.52 32.14 -18.85
C ARG A 50 14.03 32.46 -18.73
N PHE A 51 13.68 33.73 -18.53
CA PHE A 51 12.29 34.15 -18.48
C PHE A 51 11.53 33.77 -19.77
N ILE A 52 12.10 34.07 -20.94
CA ILE A 52 11.47 33.77 -22.24
C ILE A 52 11.24 32.26 -22.37
N THR A 53 12.25 31.43 -22.09
CA THR A 53 12.14 29.98 -22.16
C THR A 53 11.08 29.44 -21.19
N MET A 54 11.14 29.85 -19.92
CA MET A 54 10.19 29.39 -18.89
C MET A 54 8.76 29.84 -19.21
N PHE A 55 8.58 31.08 -19.66
CA PHE A 55 7.26 31.60 -20.01
C PHE A 55 6.71 30.89 -21.25
N ALA A 56 7.54 30.65 -22.26
CA ALA A 56 7.12 29.93 -23.45
C ALA A 56 6.70 28.48 -23.15
N ASP A 57 7.48 27.76 -22.34
CA ASP A 57 7.21 26.38 -21.96
C ASP A 57 5.97 26.28 -21.06
N VAL A 58 5.97 27.01 -19.95
CA VAL A 58 4.93 26.87 -18.91
C VAL A 58 3.62 27.55 -19.31
N VAL A 59 3.68 28.75 -19.86
CA VAL A 59 2.49 29.57 -20.12
C VAL A 59 1.90 29.31 -21.50
N MET A 60 2.78 29.08 -22.48
CA MET A 60 2.41 28.97 -23.89
C MET A 60 2.48 27.54 -24.44
N GLU A 61 2.95 26.57 -23.64
CA GLU A 61 3.07 25.15 -23.98
C GLU A 61 4.01 24.91 -25.19
N ILE A 62 5.02 25.76 -25.35
CA ILE A 62 6.06 25.63 -26.37
C ILE A 62 7.27 24.94 -25.76
N SER A 63 7.59 23.73 -26.23
CA SER A 63 8.69 22.93 -25.70
C SER A 63 9.99 23.72 -25.54
N LYS A 64 10.56 23.68 -24.33
CA LYS A 64 11.87 24.27 -24.00
C LYS A 64 13.00 23.82 -24.94
N SER A 65 12.88 22.65 -25.57
CA SER A 65 13.89 22.10 -26.49
C SER A 65 14.22 23.04 -27.66
N HIS A 66 13.25 23.84 -28.12
CA HIS A 66 13.50 24.82 -29.19
C HIS A 66 14.43 25.94 -28.74
N PHE A 67 14.35 26.34 -27.47
CA PHE A 67 15.18 27.40 -26.91
C PHE A 67 16.55 26.87 -26.45
N GLU A 68 16.59 25.64 -25.94
CA GLU A 68 17.85 24.95 -25.61
C GLU A 68 18.71 24.76 -26.87
N ALA A 69 18.10 24.42 -28.01
CA ALA A 69 18.81 24.31 -29.29
C ALA A 69 19.49 25.63 -29.71
N GLU A 70 18.80 26.77 -29.60
CA GLU A 70 19.38 28.08 -29.92
C GLU A 70 20.55 28.44 -28.99
N LEU A 71 20.43 28.10 -27.70
CA LEU A 71 21.51 28.30 -26.74
C LEU A 71 22.73 27.44 -27.08
N ASP A 72 22.51 26.18 -27.45
CA ASP A 72 23.57 25.25 -27.84
C ASP A 72 24.26 25.70 -29.14
N GLU A 73 23.52 26.18 -30.14
CA GLU A 73 24.12 26.75 -31.34
C GLU A 73 25.01 27.96 -31.04
N VAL A 74 24.58 28.85 -30.14
CA VAL A 74 25.41 29.99 -29.73
C VAL A 74 26.66 29.49 -29.00
N LYS A 75 26.55 28.50 -28.11
CA LYS A 75 27.73 27.89 -27.44
C LYS A 75 28.70 27.28 -28.44
N GLU A 76 28.21 26.51 -29.42
CA GLU A 76 29.01 25.92 -30.48
C GLU A 76 29.72 26.98 -31.32
N SER A 77 29.01 28.04 -31.71
CA SER A 77 29.58 29.15 -32.49
C SER A 77 30.68 29.91 -31.75
N ARG A 78 30.62 29.92 -30.41
CA ARG A 78 31.60 30.57 -29.52
C ARG A 78 32.67 29.60 -29.00
N GLY A 79 32.58 28.32 -29.32
CA GLY A 79 33.54 27.28 -28.91
C GLY A 79 33.56 26.99 -27.41
N VAL A 80 32.46 27.28 -26.70
CA VAL A 80 32.34 27.06 -25.25
C VAL A 80 31.45 25.85 -24.96
N LYS A 81 31.57 25.28 -23.75
CA LYS A 81 30.78 24.10 -23.36
C LYS A 81 29.75 24.41 -22.29
N LEU A 82 30.01 25.39 -21.44
CA LEU A 82 29.16 25.74 -20.31
C LEU A 82 28.45 27.09 -20.55
N ASP A 83 27.20 27.19 -20.12
CA ASP A 83 26.40 28.43 -20.17
C ASP A 83 27.06 29.60 -19.42
N THR A 84 27.89 29.31 -18.41
CA THR A 84 28.63 30.30 -17.61
C THR A 84 29.78 30.94 -18.38
N GLU A 85 30.24 30.32 -19.47
CA GLU A 85 31.33 30.82 -20.31
C GLU A 85 30.84 31.83 -21.37
N LEU A 86 29.52 31.93 -21.56
CA LEU A 86 28.93 32.92 -22.47
C LEU A 86 28.96 34.32 -21.84
N ASP A 87 29.53 35.26 -22.59
CA ASP A 87 29.57 36.68 -22.23
C ASP A 87 28.22 37.38 -22.46
N ALA A 88 28.16 38.67 -22.14
CA ALA A 88 26.93 39.45 -22.25
C ALA A 88 26.43 39.59 -23.69
N GLU A 89 27.33 39.69 -24.67
CA GLU A 89 26.97 39.84 -26.08
C GLU A 89 26.35 38.55 -26.61
N ALA A 90 26.94 37.40 -26.28
CA ALA A 90 26.40 36.10 -26.62
C ALA A 90 25.04 35.86 -25.94
N MET A 91 24.86 36.27 -24.67
CA MET A 91 23.55 36.16 -24.01
C MET A 91 22.48 37.05 -24.66
N ALA A 92 22.85 38.25 -25.10
CA ALA A 92 21.92 39.11 -25.85
C ALA A 92 21.55 38.49 -27.21
N GLU A 93 22.49 37.81 -27.88
CA GLU A 93 22.23 37.03 -29.10
C GLU A 93 21.23 35.90 -28.84
N VAL A 94 21.39 35.14 -27.76
CA VAL A 94 20.45 34.08 -27.35
C VAL A 94 19.04 34.63 -27.10
N VAL A 95 18.92 35.79 -26.45
CA VAL A 95 17.62 36.47 -26.24
C VAL A 95 16.97 36.79 -27.58
N ALA A 96 17.71 37.41 -28.51
CA ALA A 96 17.17 37.78 -29.82
C ALA A 96 16.70 36.56 -30.61
N ARG A 97 17.47 35.46 -30.60
CA ARG A 97 17.10 34.18 -31.20
C ARG A 97 15.86 33.58 -30.54
N SER A 98 15.81 33.59 -29.21
CA SER A 98 14.67 33.07 -28.43
C SER A 98 13.37 33.82 -28.74
N LEU A 99 13.40 35.15 -28.84
CA LEU A 99 12.24 35.96 -29.22
C LEU A 99 11.77 35.65 -30.64
N LYS A 100 12.70 35.41 -31.57
CA LYS A 100 12.38 35.02 -32.95
C LYS A 100 11.73 33.64 -33.01
N VAL A 101 12.30 32.65 -32.33
CA VAL A 101 11.73 31.29 -32.22
C VAL A 101 10.34 31.32 -31.62
N TYR A 102 10.14 32.11 -30.55
CA TYR A 102 8.82 32.31 -29.96
C TYR A 102 7.81 32.83 -30.99
N LYS A 103 8.18 33.87 -31.74
CA LYS A 103 7.32 34.47 -32.77
C LYS A 103 6.98 33.49 -33.90
N GLU A 104 7.95 32.71 -34.33
CA GLU A 104 7.77 31.71 -35.39
C GLU A 104 6.83 30.58 -34.97
N LEU A 105 6.97 30.09 -33.73
CA LEU A 105 6.16 28.97 -33.23
C LEU A 105 4.76 29.41 -32.77
N LYS A 106 4.63 30.59 -32.16
CA LYS A 106 3.34 31.08 -31.63
C LYS A 106 2.52 31.88 -32.64
N GLY A 107 3.19 32.52 -33.61
CA GLY A 107 2.57 33.44 -34.56
C GLY A 107 2.31 34.85 -34.03
N GLU A 108 2.79 35.17 -32.82
CA GLU A 108 2.67 36.48 -32.19
C GLU A 108 3.96 36.87 -31.46
N ASP A 109 4.17 38.17 -31.24
CA ASP A 109 5.34 38.66 -30.51
C ASP A 109 5.28 38.29 -29.01
N PHE A 110 6.45 38.10 -28.39
CA PHE A 110 6.54 37.84 -26.95
C PHE A 110 5.95 39.02 -26.17
N PRO A 111 5.09 38.79 -25.17
CA PRO A 111 4.39 39.86 -24.47
C PRO A 111 5.38 40.77 -23.74
N GLN A 112 5.48 42.03 -24.17
CA GLN A 112 6.37 43.02 -23.57
C GLN A 112 5.75 43.73 -22.34
N ASP A 113 4.41 43.70 -22.20
CA ASP A 113 3.70 44.27 -21.05
C ASP A 113 3.72 43.30 -19.84
N PRO A 114 4.35 43.67 -18.71
CA PRO A 114 4.38 42.86 -17.49
C PRO A 114 2.99 42.46 -16.96
N SER A 115 1.98 43.31 -17.15
CA SER A 115 0.60 43.04 -16.70
C SER A 115 -0.02 41.89 -17.50
N VAL A 116 0.25 41.84 -18.80
CA VAL A 116 -0.16 40.74 -19.67
C VAL A 116 0.59 39.46 -19.30
N GLN A 117 1.91 39.56 -19.10
CA GLN A 117 2.73 38.42 -18.64
C GLN A 117 2.15 37.82 -17.35
N LEU A 118 1.89 38.66 -16.34
CA LEU A 118 1.37 38.23 -15.04
C LEU A 118 0.01 37.53 -15.17
N MET A 119 -0.91 38.13 -15.92
CA MET A 119 -2.25 37.56 -16.10
C MET A 119 -2.20 36.22 -16.86
N GLN A 120 -1.31 36.07 -17.83
CA GLN A 120 -1.13 34.80 -18.54
C GLN A 120 -0.50 33.72 -17.63
N ALA A 121 0.48 34.10 -16.81
CA ALA A 121 1.07 33.21 -15.80
C ALA A 121 0.02 32.70 -14.79
N ILE A 122 -0.84 33.58 -14.28
CA ILE A 122 -1.93 33.20 -13.36
C ILE A 122 -2.89 32.19 -14.03
N LYS A 123 -3.31 32.45 -15.27
CA LYS A 123 -4.16 31.54 -16.03
C LYS A 123 -3.50 30.18 -16.27
N ALA A 124 -2.19 30.17 -16.56
CA ALA A 124 -1.43 28.95 -16.76
C ALA A 124 -1.38 28.10 -15.48
N VAL A 125 -1.15 28.71 -14.31
CA VAL A 125 -1.18 27.98 -13.03
C VAL A 125 -2.55 27.32 -12.82
N PHE A 126 -3.65 28.02 -13.07
CA PHE A 126 -4.98 27.42 -12.95
C PHE A 126 -5.24 26.30 -13.98
N ARG A 127 -4.73 26.43 -15.21
CA ARG A 127 -4.78 25.34 -16.20
C ARG A 127 -3.99 24.13 -15.74
N SER A 128 -2.81 24.32 -15.14
CA SER A 128 -1.92 23.24 -14.69
C SER A 128 -2.59 22.33 -13.64
N TRP A 129 -3.55 22.84 -12.86
CA TRP A 129 -4.33 22.00 -11.94
C TRP A 129 -5.10 20.89 -12.67
N ASN A 130 -5.48 21.08 -13.93
CA ASN A 130 -6.25 20.13 -14.72
C ASN A 130 -5.42 19.41 -15.79
N ASN A 131 -4.09 19.46 -15.71
CA ASN A 131 -3.26 18.65 -16.61
C ASN A 131 -3.27 17.16 -16.20
N ASP A 132 -2.92 16.28 -17.14
CA ASP A 132 -2.98 14.82 -16.95
C ASP A 132 -2.08 14.36 -15.78
N ARG A 133 -0.88 14.94 -15.65
CA ARG A 133 0.06 14.60 -14.56
C ARG A 133 -0.53 14.92 -13.19
N ALA A 134 -1.17 16.08 -13.01
CA ALA A 134 -1.78 16.49 -11.76
C ALA A 134 -3.03 15.66 -11.43
N ILE A 135 -3.85 15.33 -12.43
CA ILE A 135 -5.02 14.44 -12.25
C ILE A 135 -4.57 13.07 -11.74
N ILE A 136 -3.57 12.48 -12.39
CA ILE A 136 -3.03 11.17 -12.00
C ILE A 136 -2.40 11.24 -10.60
N TYR A 137 -1.58 12.26 -10.31
CA TYR A 137 -0.95 12.42 -9.00
C TYR A 137 -1.99 12.54 -7.89
N ARG A 138 -3.02 13.38 -8.10
CA ARG A 138 -4.10 13.56 -7.14
C ARG A 138 -4.83 12.26 -6.86
N ARG A 139 -5.11 11.45 -7.88
CA ARG A 139 -5.74 10.13 -7.71
C ARG A 139 -4.88 9.21 -6.86
N LEU A 140 -3.57 9.12 -7.18
CA LEU A 140 -2.64 8.26 -6.44
C LEU A 140 -2.44 8.66 -4.98
N ASN A 141 -2.65 9.93 -4.65
CA ASN A 141 -2.45 10.48 -3.31
C ASN A 141 -3.78 10.88 -2.61
N GLY A 142 -4.94 10.48 -3.16
CA GLY A 142 -6.25 10.78 -2.57
C GLY A 142 -6.57 12.28 -2.44
N ILE A 143 -6.03 13.15 -3.30
CA ILE A 143 -6.24 14.61 -3.24
C ILE A 143 -7.49 15.00 -4.04
N PRO A 144 -8.52 15.61 -3.41
CA PRO A 144 -9.74 16.01 -4.11
C PRO A 144 -9.51 17.06 -5.20
N SER A 145 -10.15 16.87 -6.35
CA SER A 145 -10.06 17.81 -7.48
C SER A 145 -10.67 19.19 -7.18
N SER A 146 -11.63 19.24 -6.25
CA SER A 146 -12.36 20.44 -5.86
C SER A 146 -11.54 21.45 -5.05
N TRP A 147 -10.36 21.08 -4.56
CA TRP A 147 -9.52 21.98 -3.75
C TRP A 147 -8.91 23.13 -4.56
N GLY A 148 -8.65 22.92 -5.85
CA GLY A 148 -7.94 23.90 -6.69
C GLY A 148 -6.48 24.14 -6.28
N THR A 149 -5.88 25.16 -6.88
CA THR A 149 -4.52 25.62 -6.57
C THR A 149 -4.52 27.15 -6.42
N ALA A 150 -3.68 27.67 -5.53
CA ALA A 150 -3.42 29.10 -5.40
C ALA A 150 -2.25 29.54 -6.29
N VAL A 151 -2.15 30.85 -6.50
CA VAL A 151 -1.04 31.48 -7.20
C VAL A 151 -0.33 32.45 -6.26
N ASN A 152 0.94 32.18 -5.98
CA ASN A 152 1.79 33.03 -5.16
C ASN A 152 2.61 33.95 -6.08
N VAL A 153 2.47 35.26 -5.90
CA VAL A 153 3.26 36.27 -6.62
C VAL A 153 4.21 36.90 -5.61
N GLN A 154 5.51 36.74 -5.81
CA GLN A 154 6.54 37.12 -4.85
C GLN A 154 7.62 37.95 -5.52
N GLU A 155 8.15 38.97 -4.83
CA GLU A 155 9.31 39.75 -5.29
C GLU A 155 10.52 38.84 -5.56
N MET A 156 11.24 39.10 -6.65
CA MET A 156 12.45 38.35 -7.00
C MET A 156 13.63 38.69 -6.09
N VAL A 157 14.42 37.68 -5.78
CA VAL A 157 15.78 37.78 -5.22
C VAL A 157 16.73 36.92 -6.05
N TYR A 158 17.99 37.31 -6.13
CA TYR A 158 18.92 36.77 -7.13
C TYR A 158 20.14 36.07 -6.55
N GLY A 159 20.18 34.75 -6.70
CA GLY A 159 21.34 33.91 -6.38
C GLY A 159 22.47 33.97 -7.42
N ASN A 160 22.27 34.64 -8.56
CA ASN A 160 23.16 34.66 -9.74
C ASN A 160 23.75 36.04 -10.07
N MET A 161 23.91 36.92 -9.07
CA MET A 161 24.53 38.25 -9.26
C MET A 161 26.06 38.26 -9.17
N GLY A 162 26.69 37.09 -8.97
CA GLY A 162 28.13 36.95 -8.76
C GLY A 162 28.47 36.03 -7.58
N ASP A 163 29.73 36.05 -7.15
CA ASP A 163 30.30 35.08 -6.21
C ASP A 163 29.86 35.29 -4.75
N THR A 164 29.15 36.37 -4.45
CA THR A 164 28.54 36.64 -3.13
C THR A 164 27.04 36.36 -3.11
N SER A 165 26.52 35.76 -4.19
CA SER A 165 25.14 35.31 -4.29
C SER A 165 25.09 33.80 -4.51
N GLY A 166 24.02 33.17 -4.08
CA GLY A 166 23.81 31.74 -4.24
C GLY A 166 22.38 31.32 -3.94
N THR A 167 22.07 30.05 -4.12
CA THR A 167 20.74 29.49 -3.87
C THR A 167 20.87 28.04 -3.43
N GLY A 168 19.93 27.56 -2.63
CA GLY A 168 20.00 26.19 -2.12
C GLY A 168 18.69 25.67 -1.57
N VAL A 169 18.69 24.36 -1.35
CA VAL A 169 17.60 23.59 -0.75
C VAL A 169 18.19 22.79 0.41
N ALA A 170 17.57 22.85 1.57
CA ALA A 170 18.02 22.09 2.73
C ALA A 170 16.87 21.64 3.61
N PHE A 171 17.14 20.62 4.41
CA PHE A 171 16.26 20.05 5.41
C PHE A 171 16.87 20.31 6.78
N THR A 172 16.03 20.61 7.77
CA THR A 172 16.48 20.81 9.16
C THR A 172 17.13 19.56 9.75
N ARG A 173 16.77 18.39 9.20
CA ARG A 173 17.28 17.06 9.55
C ARG A 173 17.47 16.21 8.30
N ASP A 174 18.23 15.13 8.39
CA ASP A 174 18.38 14.19 7.29
C ASP A 174 17.03 13.51 6.96
N PRO A 175 16.46 13.71 5.75
CA PRO A 175 15.16 13.16 5.37
C PRO A 175 15.20 11.64 5.12
N ALA A 176 16.37 11.02 5.02
CA ALA A 176 16.56 9.59 4.82
C ALA A 176 16.84 8.84 6.13
N THR A 177 17.62 9.41 7.04
CA THR A 177 18.02 8.75 8.30
C THR A 177 17.33 9.31 9.55
N GLY A 178 16.77 10.51 9.47
CA GLY A 178 16.19 11.24 10.60
C GLY A 178 17.20 11.85 11.58
N GLU A 179 18.49 11.83 11.25
CA GLU A 179 19.54 12.44 12.07
C GLU A 179 19.33 13.95 12.21
N ASP A 180 19.51 14.47 13.43
CA ASP A 180 19.39 15.90 13.77
C ASP A 180 20.61 16.69 13.25
N LYS A 181 20.66 16.84 11.92
CA LYS A 181 21.72 17.53 11.19
C LYS A 181 21.15 18.20 9.94
N LEU A 182 21.56 19.45 9.68
CA LEU A 182 21.24 20.15 8.43
C LEU A 182 21.73 19.33 7.23
N PHE A 183 20.80 18.96 6.37
CA PHE A 183 21.07 18.15 5.18
C PHE A 183 20.59 18.91 3.94
N GLY A 184 21.44 19.13 2.95
CA GLY A 184 21.02 19.87 1.78
C GLY A 184 22.17 20.25 0.87
N GLU A 185 21.83 20.98 -0.18
CA GLU A 185 22.73 21.37 -1.24
C GLU A 185 22.53 22.84 -1.64
N PHE A 186 23.61 23.46 -2.12
CA PHE A 186 23.58 24.84 -2.61
C PHE A 186 24.53 25.03 -3.80
N LEU A 187 24.30 26.11 -4.55
CA LEU A 187 25.19 26.59 -5.62
C LEU A 187 25.41 28.09 -5.48
N MET A 188 26.68 28.51 -5.60
CA MET A 188 27.04 29.92 -5.74
C MET A 188 26.85 30.38 -7.18
N ASN A 189 26.46 31.65 -7.34
CA ASN A 189 26.21 32.32 -8.61
C ASN A 189 25.28 31.50 -9.52
N ALA A 190 24.07 31.20 -9.01
CA ALA A 190 23.09 30.30 -9.62
C ALA A 190 21.64 30.68 -9.27
N GLN A 191 20.67 30.21 -10.06
CA GLN A 191 19.24 30.26 -9.70
C GLN A 191 18.73 28.87 -9.29
N GLY A 192 17.58 28.79 -8.62
CA GLY A 192 17.05 27.53 -8.07
C GLY A 192 16.89 26.43 -9.14
N GLU A 193 16.60 26.82 -10.38
CA GLU A 193 16.57 25.91 -11.53
C GLU A 193 17.89 25.15 -11.72
N ASP A 194 19.04 25.79 -11.52
CA ASP A 194 20.35 25.18 -11.73
C ASP A 194 20.64 24.08 -10.69
N VAL A 195 20.10 24.22 -9.48
CA VAL A 195 20.18 23.20 -8.42
C VAL A 195 19.32 21.99 -8.78
N VAL A 196 18.13 22.22 -9.35
CA VAL A 196 17.19 21.14 -9.73
C VAL A 196 17.62 20.44 -11.02
N ALA A 197 18.16 21.18 -12.00
CA ALA A 197 18.54 20.66 -13.30
C ALA A 197 19.81 19.81 -13.27
N GLY A 198 20.63 19.92 -12.21
CA GLY A 198 21.83 19.09 -12.03
C GLY A 198 22.95 19.34 -13.06
N ILE A 199 22.86 20.41 -13.84
CA ILE A 199 23.87 20.80 -14.86
C ILE A 199 25.21 21.14 -14.18
N ARG A 200 25.15 21.70 -12.97
CA ARG A 200 26.30 21.95 -12.11
C ARG A 200 26.19 21.05 -10.88
N THR A 201 27.30 20.44 -10.48
CA THR A 201 27.37 19.64 -9.26
C THR A 201 27.12 20.52 -8.04
N PRO A 202 26.01 20.31 -7.30
CA PRO A 202 25.73 21.08 -6.08
C PRO A 202 26.75 20.78 -4.99
N GLN A 203 26.96 21.75 -4.10
CA GLN A 203 27.82 21.59 -2.91
C GLN A 203 26.95 21.30 -1.69
N SER A 204 27.46 20.49 -0.75
CA SER A 204 26.77 20.23 0.51
C SER A 204 26.58 21.53 1.31
N ILE A 205 25.43 21.71 1.95
CA ILE A 205 25.12 22.87 2.80
C ILE A 205 26.17 23.10 3.91
N GLU A 206 26.88 22.06 4.34
CA GLU A 206 27.98 22.20 5.31
C GLU A 206 29.12 23.07 4.78
N HIS A 207 29.41 22.99 3.49
CA HIS A 207 30.49 23.76 2.88
C HIS A 207 30.17 25.26 2.81
N LEU A 208 28.90 25.67 2.95
CA LEU A 208 28.53 27.08 3.07
C LEU A 208 29.17 27.71 4.33
N LYS A 209 29.47 26.92 5.35
CA LYS A 209 30.22 27.37 6.54
C LYS A 209 31.63 27.87 6.20
N ASP A 210 32.26 27.28 5.18
CA ASP A 210 33.60 27.67 4.73
C ASP A 210 33.55 28.89 3.80
N VAL A 211 32.50 29.00 2.98
CA VAL A 211 32.35 30.05 1.95
C VAL A 211 31.75 31.34 2.52
N MET A 212 30.69 31.24 3.32
CA MET A 212 29.97 32.37 3.91
C MET A 212 29.51 32.04 5.35
N PRO A 213 30.44 32.01 6.33
CA PRO A 213 30.16 31.54 7.69
C PRO A 213 29.01 32.29 8.40
N ASP A 214 28.94 33.61 8.23
CA ASP A 214 27.89 34.43 8.84
C ASP A 214 26.50 34.09 8.30
N VAL A 215 26.41 33.83 6.99
CA VAL A 215 25.16 33.44 6.32
C VAL A 215 24.77 32.02 6.72
N TYR A 216 25.73 31.10 6.83
CA TYR A 216 25.47 29.75 7.32
C TYR A 216 24.92 29.76 8.76
N GLN A 217 25.52 30.54 9.66
CA GLN A 217 25.03 30.65 11.03
C GLN A 217 23.62 31.24 11.08
N GLN A 218 23.36 32.30 10.31
CA GLN A 218 22.01 32.86 10.19
C GLN A 218 21.00 31.83 9.66
N PHE A 219 21.38 31.05 8.65
CA PHE A 219 20.53 30.01 8.07
C PHE A 219 20.23 28.90 9.08
N HIS A 220 21.25 28.45 9.82
CA HIS A 220 21.10 27.45 10.87
C HIS A 220 20.14 27.91 11.98
N ASP A 221 20.27 29.15 12.45
CA ASP A 221 19.40 29.69 13.49
C ASP A 221 17.95 29.82 13.01
N ILE A 222 17.74 30.22 11.75
CA ILE A 222 16.41 30.24 11.11
C ILE A 222 15.84 28.83 10.98
N ALA A 223 16.66 27.85 10.56
CA ALA A 223 16.26 26.46 10.43
C ALA A 223 15.75 25.89 11.77
N GLN A 224 16.47 26.15 12.87
CA GLN A 224 16.04 25.78 14.23
C GLN A 224 14.77 26.52 14.66
N LEU A 225 14.65 27.82 14.37
CA LEU A 225 13.45 28.59 14.65
C LEU A 225 12.23 28.01 13.94
N LEU A 226 12.36 27.66 12.66
CA LEU A 226 11.29 27.09 11.85
C LEU A 226 10.90 25.68 12.34
N GLU A 227 11.87 24.82 12.64
CA GLU A 227 11.58 23.49 13.21
C GLU A 227 10.86 23.61 14.56
N ASN A 228 11.25 24.54 15.44
CA ASN A 228 10.57 24.77 16.71
C ASN A 228 9.18 25.39 16.51
N HIS A 229 9.01 26.30 15.54
CA HIS A 229 7.74 26.98 15.26
C HIS A 229 6.69 26.03 14.66
N TYR A 230 7.05 25.32 13.59
CA TYR A 230 6.20 24.31 12.96
C TYR A 230 6.16 22.99 13.73
N ARG A 231 7.06 22.88 14.72
CA ARG A 231 7.23 21.74 15.61
C ARG A 231 7.55 20.46 14.86
N ASP A 232 8.09 20.52 13.65
CA ASP A 232 8.40 19.38 12.76
C ASP A 232 9.58 19.70 11.85
N MET A 233 10.26 18.67 11.32
CA MET A 233 11.35 18.83 10.36
C MET A 233 10.88 19.61 9.12
N GLN A 234 11.65 20.62 8.72
CA GLN A 234 11.32 21.49 7.60
C GLN A 234 12.23 21.24 6.40
N ASP A 235 11.61 21.29 5.21
CA ASP A 235 12.25 21.45 3.90
C ASP A 235 12.22 22.94 3.53
N LEU A 236 13.41 23.50 3.29
CA LEU A 236 13.72 24.93 3.20
C LEU A 236 14.32 25.24 1.82
N GLU A 237 13.80 26.27 1.17
CA GLU A 237 14.43 26.88 0.00
C GLU A 237 14.93 28.28 0.36
N PHE A 238 16.19 28.59 0.03
CA PHE A 238 16.80 29.88 0.32
C PHE A 238 17.58 30.44 -0.85
N THR A 239 17.76 31.76 -0.84
CA THR A 239 18.63 32.48 -1.77
C THR A 239 19.45 33.49 -1.00
N ILE A 240 20.72 33.62 -1.39
CA ILE A 240 21.66 34.61 -0.90
C ILE A 240 21.82 35.62 -2.03
N GLU A 241 21.47 36.88 -1.79
CA GLU A 241 21.73 37.97 -2.72
C GLU A 241 22.74 38.93 -2.10
N ARG A 242 23.95 39.01 -2.67
CA ARG A 242 25.02 39.91 -2.22
C ARG A 242 25.28 39.81 -0.70
N GLY A 243 25.40 38.57 -0.21
CA GLY A 243 25.62 38.27 1.21
C GLY A 243 24.39 38.37 2.12
N LYS A 244 23.20 38.71 1.59
CA LYS A 244 21.96 38.75 2.37
C LYS A 244 21.12 37.49 2.12
N LEU A 245 20.77 36.79 3.19
CA LEU A 245 19.94 35.59 3.15
C LEU A 245 18.44 35.94 3.03
N PHE A 246 17.75 35.20 2.18
CA PHE A 246 16.30 35.22 2.00
C PHE A 246 15.78 33.79 2.05
N LEU A 247 14.76 33.53 2.88
CA LEU A 247 14.01 32.28 2.85
C LEU A 247 12.83 32.43 1.89
N LEU A 248 12.75 31.54 0.91
CA LEU A 248 11.74 31.58 -0.14
C LEU A 248 10.55 30.68 0.18
N GLN A 249 10.84 29.51 0.76
CA GLN A 249 9.84 28.50 1.06
C GLN A 249 10.24 27.70 2.29
N THR A 250 9.25 27.32 3.08
CA THR A 250 9.37 26.30 4.13
C THR A 250 8.13 25.42 4.08
N ARG A 251 8.30 24.13 4.33
CA ARG A 251 7.21 23.16 4.48
C ARG A 251 7.67 21.99 5.32
N ASN A 252 6.74 21.23 5.89
CA ASN A 252 7.11 19.96 6.52
C ASN A 252 7.79 19.05 5.49
N GLY A 253 9.02 18.63 5.77
CA GLY A 253 9.82 17.90 4.80
C GLY A 253 9.32 16.49 4.62
N LYS A 254 9.23 16.04 3.36
CA LYS A 254 9.02 14.63 3.03
C LYS A 254 10.24 13.84 3.49
N ARG A 255 10.00 12.64 4.01
CA ARG A 255 11.03 11.82 4.65
C ARG A 255 10.72 10.35 4.50
N THR A 256 11.73 9.52 4.70
CA THR A 256 11.56 8.07 4.73
C THR A 256 10.84 7.65 6.02
N PRO A 257 10.17 6.48 6.04
CA PRO A 257 9.56 5.96 7.26
C PRO A 257 10.53 5.83 8.45
N PRO A 258 11.78 5.32 8.30
CA PRO A 258 12.75 5.32 9.40
C PRO A 258 13.02 6.73 9.94
N ALA A 259 13.18 7.72 9.04
CA ALA A 259 13.39 9.11 9.43
C ALA A 259 12.16 9.68 10.14
N ALA A 260 10.95 9.35 9.71
CA ALA A 260 9.71 9.80 10.36
C ALA A 260 9.63 9.32 11.81
N LEU A 261 9.95 8.04 12.07
CA LEU A 261 9.98 7.47 13.41
C LEU A 261 11.04 8.14 14.29
N ARG A 262 12.28 8.22 13.80
CA ARG A 262 13.39 8.82 14.55
C ARG A 262 13.15 10.29 14.88
N ILE A 263 12.67 11.07 13.92
CA ILE A 263 12.35 12.49 14.12
C ILE A 263 11.22 12.64 15.14
N ALA A 264 10.16 11.82 15.04
CA ALA A 264 9.08 11.86 16.02
C ALA A 264 9.59 11.54 17.44
N VAL A 265 10.44 10.52 17.59
CA VAL A 265 11.04 10.15 18.87
C VAL A 265 11.92 11.26 19.44
N ASP A 266 12.80 11.83 18.62
CA ASP A 266 13.68 12.91 19.06
C ASP A 266 12.90 14.20 19.43
N LEU A 267 11.89 14.58 18.65
CA LEU A 267 11.07 15.75 18.95
C LEU A 267 10.28 15.59 20.27
N VAL A 268 9.85 14.37 20.61
CA VAL A 268 9.27 14.05 21.93
C VAL A 268 10.35 14.11 23.01
N GLY A 269 11.52 13.52 22.78
CA GLY A 269 12.66 13.56 23.71
C GLY A 269 13.13 14.98 24.04
N ARG A 270 13.04 15.91 23.07
CA ARG A 270 13.33 17.34 23.21
C ARG A 270 12.16 18.14 23.82
N GLY A 271 11.00 17.52 24.04
CA GLY A 271 9.81 18.20 24.57
C GLY A 271 9.14 19.18 23.60
N ILE A 272 9.43 19.08 22.30
CA ILE A 272 8.85 19.95 21.27
C ILE A 272 7.42 19.51 20.94
N ILE A 273 7.17 18.20 20.94
CA ILE A 273 5.85 17.60 20.72
C ILE A 273 5.51 16.57 21.80
N THR A 274 4.22 16.30 21.99
CA THR A 274 3.75 15.22 22.87
C THR A 274 3.78 13.87 22.15
N GLU A 275 3.71 12.77 22.92
CA GLU A 275 3.55 11.42 22.35
C GLU A 275 2.30 11.31 21.47
N GLU A 276 1.20 11.98 21.84
CA GLU A 276 -0.04 12.03 21.05
C GLU A 276 0.19 12.71 19.70
N GLU A 277 0.91 13.83 19.69
CA GLU A 277 1.24 14.56 18.46
C GLU A 277 2.18 13.76 17.57
N ALA A 278 3.15 13.05 18.15
CA ALA A 278 4.03 12.14 17.41
C ALA A 278 3.26 11.03 16.72
N VAL A 279 2.35 10.35 17.43
CA VAL A 279 1.46 9.31 16.89
C VAL A 279 0.61 9.85 15.74
N MET A 280 0.04 11.06 15.88
CA MET A 280 -0.81 11.68 14.86
C MET A 280 -0.08 12.12 13.57
N ARG A 281 1.25 12.22 13.60
CA ARG A 281 2.04 12.71 12.46
C ARG A 281 2.60 11.61 11.56
N ILE A 282 2.66 10.39 12.06
CA ILE A 282 3.18 9.25 11.32
C ILE A 282 2.06 8.74 10.40
N ASP A 283 2.33 8.70 9.10
CA ASP A 283 1.41 8.10 8.14
C ASP A 283 1.44 6.56 8.29
N PRO A 284 0.32 5.90 8.64
CA PRO A 284 0.31 4.46 8.80
C PRO A 284 0.72 3.68 7.55
N ALA A 285 0.47 4.21 6.35
CA ALA A 285 0.89 3.57 5.11
C ALA A 285 2.42 3.47 4.98
N GLN A 286 3.17 4.36 5.62
CA GLN A 286 4.64 4.32 5.60
C GLN A 286 5.19 3.13 6.40
N LEU A 287 4.48 2.64 7.41
CA LEU A 287 4.94 1.50 8.22
C LEU A 287 5.00 0.19 7.41
N ASP A 288 4.19 0.06 6.36
CA ASP A 288 4.20 -1.11 5.47
C ASP A 288 5.60 -1.34 4.86
N THR A 289 6.25 -0.25 4.44
CA THR A 289 7.60 -0.30 3.85
C THR A 289 8.70 -0.69 4.84
N LEU A 290 8.44 -0.61 6.16
CA LEU A 290 9.37 -1.06 7.21
C LEU A 290 9.25 -2.57 7.48
N LEU A 291 8.24 -3.23 6.93
CA LEU A 291 7.90 -4.62 7.25
C LEU A 291 8.23 -5.57 6.09
N HIS A 292 8.53 -5.03 4.91
CA HIS A 292 8.85 -5.78 3.71
C HIS A 292 10.25 -5.42 3.17
N PRO A 293 10.96 -6.37 2.54
CA PRO A 293 12.19 -6.06 1.81
C PRO A 293 11.95 -5.01 0.72
N MET A 294 12.91 -4.13 0.49
CA MET A 294 12.83 -3.05 -0.51
C MET A 294 14.02 -3.12 -1.46
N PHE A 295 13.85 -2.79 -2.74
CA PHE A 295 14.99 -2.71 -3.66
C PHE A 295 15.92 -1.56 -3.28
N ASP A 296 17.23 -1.76 -3.47
CA ASP A 296 18.21 -0.69 -3.39
C ASP A 296 17.87 0.39 -4.45
N PRO A 297 17.59 1.64 -4.04
CA PRO A 297 17.26 2.72 -4.97
C PRO A 297 18.30 2.92 -6.07
N LYS A 298 19.60 2.71 -5.78
CA LYS A 298 20.67 2.85 -6.78
C LYS A 298 20.59 1.77 -7.84
N ALA A 299 20.34 0.52 -7.43
CA ALA A 299 20.21 -0.59 -8.37
C ALA A 299 18.92 -0.49 -9.19
N LEU A 300 17.85 0.02 -8.58
CA LEU A 300 16.55 0.19 -9.23
C LEU A 300 16.58 1.19 -10.39
N GLN A 301 17.41 2.25 -10.30
CA GLN A 301 17.55 3.24 -11.37
C GLN A 301 18.09 2.65 -12.68
N THR A 302 18.90 1.59 -12.59
CA THR A 302 19.47 0.88 -13.75
C THR A 302 18.68 -0.36 -14.16
N ALA A 303 17.61 -0.69 -13.44
CA ALA A 303 16.82 -1.89 -13.70
C ALA A 303 15.93 -1.71 -14.93
N VAL A 304 15.89 -2.72 -15.81
CA VAL A 304 15.06 -2.70 -17.02
C VAL A 304 13.67 -3.23 -16.67
N SER A 305 12.67 -2.35 -16.68
CA SER A 305 11.26 -2.73 -16.51
C SER A 305 10.77 -3.45 -17.77
N ILE A 306 10.20 -4.64 -17.60
CA ILE A 306 9.70 -5.49 -18.70
C ILE A 306 8.18 -5.54 -18.78
N ALA A 307 7.49 -5.30 -17.66
CA ALA A 307 6.04 -5.24 -17.61
C ALA A 307 5.54 -4.55 -16.34
N LYS A 308 4.25 -4.20 -16.34
CA LYS A 308 3.53 -3.72 -15.15
C LYS A 308 2.23 -4.50 -14.93
N GLY A 309 2.00 -4.90 -13.68
CA GLY A 309 0.76 -5.47 -13.19
C GLY A 309 0.19 -4.67 -12.02
N LEU A 310 -0.72 -5.28 -11.28
CA LEU A 310 -1.31 -4.71 -10.08
C LEU A 310 -0.39 -4.97 -8.88
N PRO A 311 -0.14 -3.97 -8.01
CA PRO A 311 0.69 -4.10 -6.80
C PRO A 311 -0.05 -4.90 -5.72
N ALA A 312 -0.21 -6.20 -5.93
CA ALA A 312 -1.08 -7.05 -5.12
C ALA A 312 -0.57 -7.25 -3.69
N SER A 313 0.73 -7.47 -3.50
CA SER A 313 1.30 -7.61 -2.15
C SER A 313 2.65 -6.93 -2.10
N PRO A 314 2.88 -6.02 -1.14
CA PRO A 314 4.07 -5.17 -1.08
C PRO A 314 5.38 -5.97 -0.90
N GLY A 315 6.48 -5.31 -1.24
CA GLY A 315 7.85 -5.83 -1.06
C GLY A 315 8.62 -6.03 -2.36
N ALA A 316 9.90 -6.32 -2.21
CA ALA A 316 10.85 -6.56 -3.28
C ALA A 316 11.27 -8.04 -3.29
N ALA A 317 11.16 -8.69 -4.45
CA ALA A 317 11.58 -10.07 -4.62
C ALA A 317 12.38 -10.25 -5.90
N SER A 318 13.52 -10.93 -5.82
CA SER A 318 14.30 -11.35 -6.98
C SER A 318 14.54 -12.85 -6.92
N GLY A 319 14.47 -13.50 -8.07
CA GLY A 319 14.67 -14.94 -8.17
C GLY A 319 14.44 -15.48 -9.57
N LYS A 320 14.63 -16.79 -9.69
CA LYS A 320 14.46 -17.53 -10.94
C LYS A 320 13.00 -17.89 -11.18
N ILE A 321 12.57 -17.80 -12.43
CA ILE A 321 11.22 -18.11 -12.87
C ILE A 321 10.97 -19.61 -12.79
N TYR A 322 9.82 -19.99 -12.22
CA TYR A 322 9.26 -21.35 -12.30
C TYR A 322 7.75 -21.28 -12.58
N PHE A 323 7.25 -22.14 -13.47
CA PHE A 323 5.87 -22.08 -13.95
C PHE A 323 4.90 -23.03 -13.23
N THR A 324 5.41 -23.88 -12.34
CA THR A 324 4.61 -24.83 -11.55
C THR A 324 5.04 -24.83 -10.09
N ALA A 325 4.09 -25.06 -9.17
CA ALA A 325 4.38 -25.15 -7.74
C ALA A 325 5.37 -26.29 -7.41
N ALA A 326 5.30 -27.41 -8.13
CA ALA A 326 6.23 -28.52 -7.97
C ALA A 326 7.67 -28.14 -8.36
N ALA A 327 7.85 -27.40 -9.46
CA ALA A 327 9.17 -26.92 -9.89
C ALA A 327 9.72 -25.86 -8.92
N ALA A 328 8.86 -24.95 -8.46
CA ALA A 328 9.16 -23.97 -7.42
C ALA A 328 9.64 -24.64 -6.12
N LYS A 329 8.94 -25.70 -5.66
CA LYS A 329 9.33 -26.48 -4.48
C LYS A 329 10.68 -27.16 -4.66
N ALA A 330 10.88 -27.90 -5.75
CA ALA A 330 12.14 -28.57 -6.02
C ALA A 330 13.32 -27.59 -6.10
N ALA A 331 13.09 -26.38 -6.62
CA ALA A 331 14.09 -25.31 -6.63
C ALA A 331 14.35 -24.70 -5.25
N ALA A 332 13.31 -24.50 -4.45
CA ALA A 332 13.43 -24.02 -3.08
C ALA A 332 14.17 -25.03 -2.17
N GLU A 333 13.97 -26.34 -2.36
CA GLU A 333 14.73 -27.41 -1.68
C GLU A 333 16.23 -27.36 -2.02
N ARG A 334 16.56 -26.94 -3.25
CA ARG A 334 17.93 -26.63 -3.69
C ARG A 334 18.44 -25.27 -3.21
N LYS A 335 17.64 -24.54 -2.41
CA LYS A 335 17.92 -23.19 -1.88
C LYS A 335 18.07 -22.11 -2.95
N GLU A 336 17.44 -22.30 -4.12
CA GLU A 336 17.40 -21.28 -5.15
C GLU A 336 16.34 -20.22 -4.79
N PRO A 337 16.58 -18.91 -5.06
CA PRO A 337 15.55 -17.89 -4.90
C PRO A 337 14.52 -18.06 -6.02
N VAL A 338 13.26 -18.32 -5.67
CA VAL A 338 12.19 -18.70 -6.61
C VAL A 338 11.21 -17.56 -6.82
N ILE A 339 10.82 -17.32 -8.08
CA ILE A 339 9.66 -16.53 -8.46
C ILE A 339 8.65 -17.46 -9.13
N LEU A 340 7.48 -17.61 -8.53
CA LEU A 340 6.41 -18.44 -9.08
C LEU A 340 5.61 -17.60 -10.09
N VAL A 341 5.56 -18.07 -11.34
CA VAL A 341 4.84 -17.42 -12.44
C VAL A 341 3.68 -18.30 -12.88
N ARG A 342 2.44 -17.81 -12.77
CA ARG A 342 1.22 -18.54 -13.16
C ARG A 342 0.30 -17.64 -13.99
N MET A 343 -0.60 -18.21 -14.78
CA MET A 343 -1.73 -17.48 -15.35
C MET A 343 -2.67 -17.04 -14.24
N GLU A 344 -3.00 -17.97 -13.35
CA GLU A 344 -3.75 -17.78 -12.12
C GLU A 344 -3.28 -18.85 -11.12
N THR A 345 -3.31 -18.53 -9.82
CA THR A 345 -2.96 -19.51 -8.78
C THR A 345 -4.22 -20.21 -8.29
N SER A 346 -4.12 -21.51 -8.05
CA SER A 346 -5.15 -22.28 -7.33
C SER A 346 -4.67 -22.64 -5.91
N PRO A 347 -5.53 -23.21 -5.06
CA PRO A 347 -5.09 -23.70 -3.76
C PRO A 347 -3.99 -24.78 -3.81
N GLU A 348 -3.88 -25.52 -4.92
CA GLU A 348 -2.82 -26.52 -5.14
C GLU A 348 -1.43 -25.86 -5.25
N ASP A 349 -1.38 -24.56 -5.57
CA ASP A 349 -0.14 -23.81 -5.71
C ASP A 349 0.44 -23.30 -4.37
N ILE A 350 -0.30 -23.42 -3.25
CA ILE A 350 0.05 -22.81 -1.95
C ILE A 350 1.45 -23.18 -1.46
N GLU A 351 1.85 -24.44 -1.62
CA GLU A 351 3.17 -24.89 -1.19
C GLU A 351 4.28 -24.18 -2.00
N GLY A 352 4.09 -24.05 -3.32
CA GLY A 352 4.99 -23.30 -4.19
C GLY A 352 5.00 -21.79 -3.87
N MET A 353 3.83 -21.21 -3.61
CA MET A 353 3.67 -19.80 -3.25
C MET A 353 4.39 -19.44 -1.95
N ASN A 354 4.28 -20.30 -0.93
CA ASN A 354 4.93 -20.10 0.36
C ASN A 354 6.47 -20.15 0.26
N LEU A 355 6.98 -21.06 -0.58
CA LEU A 355 8.41 -21.24 -0.83
C LEU A 355 9.00 -20.18 -1.76
N ALA A 356 8.19 -19.53 -2.60
CA ALA A 356 8.63 -18.47 -3.48
C ALA A 356 8.99 -17.18 -2.72
N ARG A 357 9.97 -16.44 -3.25
CA ARG A 357 10.28 -15.06 -2.82
C ARG A 357 9.23 -14.06 -3.30
N GLY A 358 8.65 -14.32 -4.47
CA GLY A 358 7.57 -13.52 -5.02
C GLY A 358 6.73 -14.29 -6.02
N ILE A 359 5.54 -13.75 -6.31
CA ILE A 359 4.52 -14.39 -7.14
C ILE A 359 4.09 -13.41 -8.22
N LEU A 360 4.06 -13.87 -9.47
CA LEU A 360 3.62 -13.11 -10.62
C LEU A 360 2.46 -13.85 -11.29
N THR A 361 1.32 -13.17 -11.48
CA THR A 361 0.19 -13.74 -12.22
C THR A 361 -0.17 -12.96 -13.48
N GLY A 362 -0.56 -13.67 -14.54
CA GLY A 362 -1.06 -13.05 -15.77
C GLY A 362 -2.49 -12.50 -15.65
N ARG A 363 -3.31 -13.14 -14.80
CA ARG A 363 -4.69 -12.75 -14.48
C ARG A 363 -4.88 -12.59 -12.97
N GLY A 364 -6.02 -12.04 -12.57
CA GLY A 364 -6.40 -11.83 -11.17
C GLY A 364 -6.20 -10.39 -10.69
N GLY A 365 -7.15 -9.91 -9.90
CA GLY A 365 -7.12 -8.56 -9.33
C GLY A 365 -6.28 -8.44 -8.06
N MET A 366 -6.33 -7.27 -7.43
CA MET A 366 -5.78 -6.98 -6.10
C MET A 366 -6.29 -7.94 -5.01
N THR A 367 -7.29 -8.76 -5.31
CA THR A 367 -8.09 -9.52 -4.36
C THR A 367 -8.17 -11.00 -4.70
N SER A 368 -7.48 -11.40 -5.77
CA SER A 368 -7.38 -12.77 -6.26
C SER A 368 -6.76 -13.69 -5.22
N HIS A 369 -6.93 -15.00 -5.40
CA HIS A 369 -6.28 -16.02 -4.55
C HIS A 369 -4.79 -15.72 -4.34
N ALA A 370 -4.05 -15.42 -5.41
CA ALA A 370 -2.65 -15.03 -5.37
C ALA A 370 -2.39 -13.84 -4.45
N ALA A 371 -3.16 -12.75 -4.62
CA ALA A 371 -2.99 -11.52 -3.87
C ALA A 371 -3.30 -11.68 -2.37
N VAL A 372 -4.39 -12.38 -2.04
CA VAL A 372 -4.83 -12.60 -0.66
C VAL A 372 -3.84 -13.47 0.09
N VAL A 373 -3.43 -14.60 -0.51
CA VAL A 373 -2.48 -15.53 0.08
C VAL A 373 -1.09 -14.89 0.20
N ALA A 374 -0.61 -14.21 -0.84
CA ALA A 374 0.67 -13.51 -0.81
C ALA A 374 0.73 -12.43 0.30
N ARG A 375 -0.34 -11.64 0.46
CA ARG A 375 -0.42 -10.66 1.56
C ARG A 375 -0.48 -11.31 2.94
N GLY A 376 -1.19 -12.43 3.07
CA GLY A 376 -1.21 -13.22 4.30
C GLY A 376 0.19 -13.68 4.70
N MET A 377 0.96 -14.16 3.72
CA MET A 377 2.33 -14.66 3.90
C MET A 377 3.40 -13.56 3.91
N GLY A 378 3.06 -12.30 3.62
CA GLY A 378 4.01 -11.20 3.44
C GLY A 378 4.98 -11.41 2.27
N ARG A 379 4.54 -12.11 1.22
CA ARG A 379 5.32 -12.33 -0.01
C ARG A 379 5.01 -11.24 -1.03
N CYS A 380 6.03 -10.79 -1.75
CA CYS A 380 5.87 -9.86 -2.86
C CYS A 380 4.96 -10.48 -3.93
N CYS A 381 3.93 -9.76 -4.37
CA CYS A 381 3.07 -10.23 -5.45
C CYS A 381 2.71 -9.12 -6.41
N VAL A 382 2.85 -9.42 -7.71
CA VAL A 382 2.34 -8.62 -8.81
C VAL A 382 1.27 -9.45 -9.51
N ALA A 383 0.01 -9.04 -9.41
CA ALA A 383 -1.11 -9.80 -9.97
C ALA A 383 -1.63 -9.15 -11.26
N GLY A 384 -2.28 -9.95 -12.12
CA GLY A 384 -3.00 -9.42 -13.29
C GLY A 384 -2.10 -8.69 -14.29
N CYS A 385 -0.88 -9.18 -14.53
CA CYS A 385 0.07 -8.60 -15.46
C CYS A 385 -0.28 -8.99 -16.91
N SER A 386 -1.29 -8.33 -17.47
CA SER A 386 -1.79 -8.58 -18.84
C SER A 386 -0.81 -8.20 -19.95
N GLU A 387 0.23 -7.43 -19.63
CA GLU A 387 1.34 -7.09 -20.52
C GLU A 387 2.26 -8.29 -20.81
N LEU A 388 2.20 -9.35 -20.00
CA LEU A 388 2.97 -10.57 -20.18
C LEU A 388 2.10 -11.68 -20.78
N THR A 389 2.62 -12.33 -21.82
CA THR A 389 2.04 -13.58 -22.34
C THR A 389 2.74 -14.76 -21.66
N ILE A 390 2.07 -15.42 -20.73
CA ILE A 390 2.60 -16.57 -19.98
C ILE A 390 2.16 -17.87 -20.69
N LYS A 391 3.12 -18.76 -20.97
CA LYS A 391 2.91 -20.08 -21.57
C LYS A 391 3.47 -21.14 -20.62
N GLU A 392 2.62 -21.59 -19.69
CA GLU A 392 3.03 -22.49 -18.60
C GLU A 392 3.54 -23.85 -19.10
N GLU A 393 2.83 -24.47 -20.04
CA GLU A 393 3.22 -25.77 -20.64
C GLU A 393 4.55 -25.69 -21.39
N GLU A 394 4.77 -24.58 -22.11
CA GLU A 394 5.99 -24.33 -22.87
C GLU A 394 7.11 -23.72 -22.01
N LYS A 395 6.85 -23.47 -20.72
CA LYS A 395 7.78 -22.93 -19.72
C LYS A 395 8.48 -21.64 -20.12
N PHE A 396 7.75 -20.70 -20.69
CA PHE A 396 8.25 -19.35 -20.93
C PHE A 396 7.17 -18.28 -20.76
N MET A 397 7.61 -17.04 -20.56
CA MET A 397 6.80 -15.85 -20.68
C MET A 397 7.41 -14.88 -21.70
N ARG A 398 6.57 -14.02 -22.28
CA ARG A 398 6.99 -13.03 -23.27
C ARG A 398 6.46 -11.65 -22.92
N ASP A 399 7.32 -10.64 -23.01
CA ASP A 399 6.95 -9.23 -22.83
C ASP A 399 6.35 -8.61 -24.11
N ALA A 400 5.83 -7.39 -23.99
CA ALA A 400 5.23 -6.67 -25.11
C ALA A 400 6.23 -6.32 -26.23
N ALA A 401 7.53 -6.27 -25.92
CA ALA A 401 8.61 -6.05 -26.89
C ALA A 401 9.00 -7.35 -27.62
N GLY A 402 8.49 -8.50 -27.19
CA GLY A 402 8.74 -9.81 -27.78
C GLY A 402 9.92 -10.56 -27.17
N ASN A 403 10.56 -10.05 -26.11
CA ASN A 403 11.63 -10.76 -25.41
C ASN A 403 11.05 -11.95 -24.64
N ARG A 404 11.75 -13.08 -24.70
CA ARG A 404 11.34 -14.35 -24.11
C ARG A 404 12.17 -14.62 -22.85
N TYR A 405 11.49 -14.99 -21.78
CA TYR A 405 12.08 -15.38 -20.49
C TYR A 405 11.64 -16.81 -20.17
N GLU A 406 12.60 -17.69 -19.92
CA GLU A 406 12.38 -19.13 -19.73
C GLU A 406 12.50 -19.54 -18.27
N GLU A 407 12.09 -20.78 -17.96
CA GLU A 407 12.26 -21.35 -16.63
C GLU A 407 13.74 -21.33 -16.21
N GLY A 408 14.02 -20.78 -15.03
CA GLY A 408 15.38 -20.58 -14.53
C GLY A 408 15.97 -19.19 -14.79
N ASP A 409 15.40 -18.40 -15.70
CA ASP A 409 15.81 -17.00 -15.89
C ASP A 409 15.46 -16.16 -14.67
N THR A 410 16.29 -15.15 -14.39
CA THR A 410 16.11 -14.31 -13.20
C THR A 410 15.30 -13.07 -13.52
N ILE A 411 14.30 -12.81 -12.70
CA ILE A 411 13.50 -11.58 -12.72
C ILE A 411 13.36 -11.00 -11.32
N SER A 412 12.92 -9.74 -11.27
CA SER A 412 12.66 -9.03 -10.03
C SER A 412 11.26 -8.41 -10.05
N LEU A 413 10.55 -8.52 -8.94
CA LEU A 413 9.19 -8.04 -8.74
C LEU A 413 9.19 -6.94 -7.69
N ASN A 414 8.55 -5.81 -7.99
CA ASN A 414 8.21 -4.79 -7.02
C ASN A 414 6.71 -4.84 -6.75
N GLY A 415 6.35 -5.53 -5.68
CA GLY A 415 4.97 -5.73 -5.26
C GLY A 415 4.28 -4.46 -4.73
N SER A 416 5.05 -3.41 -4.41
CA SER A 416 4.50 -2.12 -3.98
C SER A 416 4.12 -1.22 -5.16
N THR A 417 4.79 -1.34 -6.31
CA THR A 417 4.53 -0.52 -7.50
C THR A 417 3.89 -1.29 -8.66
N GLY A 418 3.91 -2.63 -8.59
CA GLY A 418 3.43 -3.53 -9.64
C GLY A 418 4.40 -3.72 -10.80
N TYR A 419 5.66 -3.29 -10.67
CA TYR A 419 6.64 -3.40 -11.76
C TYR A 419 7.35 -4.76 -11.76
N VAL A 420 7.60 -5.29 -12.95
CA VAL A 420 8.40 -6.48 -13.20
C VAL A 420 9.67 -6.05 -13.94
N TYR A 421 10.83 -6.48 -13.48
CA TYR A 421 12.13 -6.12 -14.03
C TYR A 421 12.88 -7.36 -14.52
N ALA A 422 13.63 -7.21 -15.61
CA ALA A 422 14.59 -8.21 -16.06
C ALA A 422 15.78 -8.28 -15.11
N GLY A 423 16.26 -9.51 -14.85
CA GLY A 423 17.44 -9.75 -14.03
C GLY A 423 17.19 -9.62 -12.53
N SER A 424 18.29 -9.63 -11.77
CA SER A 424 18.27 -9.54 -10.31
C SER A 424 18.52 -8.11 -9.86
N VAL A 425 17.61 -7.57 -9.05
CA VAL A 425 17.75 -6.27 -8.39
C VAL A 425 17.99 -6.52 -6.90
N PRO A 426 19.12 -6.08 -6.32
CA PRO A 426 19.40 -6.26 -4.90
C PRO A 426 18.30 -5.67 -4.01
N ALA A 427 17.85 -6.45 -3.03
CA ALA A 427 16.92 -6.01 -2.00
C ALA A 427 17.64 -5.83 -0.64
N ILE A 428 17.13 -4.90 0.15
CA ILE A 428 17.56 -4.58 1.51
C ILE A 428 16.50 -5.15 2.46
N GLU A 429 16.91 -6.01 3.38
CA GLU A 429 16.04 -6.58 4.41
C GLU A 429 15.70 -5.50 5.47
N PRO A 430 14.44 -5.43 5.94
CA PRO A 430 14.06 -4.44 6.93
C PRO A 430 14.65 -4.77 8.30
N VAL A 431 15.16 -3.75 8.99
CA VAL A 431 15.52 -3.82 10.41
C VAL A 431 14.55 -2.93 11.18
N LEU A 432 13.74 -3.54 12.04
CA LEU A 432 12.86 -2.80 12.94
C LEU A 432 13.71 -2.08 13.99
N SER A 433 13.65 -0.75 14.02
CA SER A 433 14.43 0.09 14.93
C SER A 433 13.82 0.15 16.33
N ASP A 434 14.62 0.57 17.32
CA ASP A 434 14.13 0.88 18.67
C ASP A 434 13.08 2.01 18.64
N ASP A 435 13.19 2.94 17.69
CA ASP A 435 12.21 4.01 17.47
C ASP A 435 10.84 3.45 17.06
N PHE A 436 10.81 2.39 16.23
CA PHE A 436 9.57 1.71 15.87
C PHE A 436 8.88 1.11 17.10
N ALA A 437 9.64 0.42 17.96
CA ALA A 437 9.10 -0.15 19.19
C ALA A 437 8.54 0.94 20.13
N THR A 438 9.23 2.08 20.22
CA THR A 438 8.81 3.24 21.02
C THR A 438 7.49 3.82 20.52
N VAL A 439 7.37 4.07 19.21
CA VAL A 439 6.13 4.57 18.61
C VAL A 439 4.98 3.57 18.76
N MET A 440 5.24 2.26 18.61
CA MET A 440 4.21 1.24 18.81
C MET A 440 3.72 1.20 20.26
N ALA A 441 4.61 1.39 21.25
CA ALA A 441 4.22 1.51 22.65
C ALA A 441 3.33 2.74 22.90
N TRP A 442 3.61 3.87 22.25
CA TRP A 442 2.72 5.04 22.28
C TRP A 442 1.38 4.75 21.64
N ALA A 443 1.35 4.08 20.47
CA ALA A 443 0.11 3.70 19.81
C ALA A 443 -0.75 2.80 20.72
N ASP A 444 -0.14 1.82 21.39
CA ASP A 444 -0.81 0.96 22.38
C ASP A 444 -1.41 1.73 23.55
N LYS A 445 -0.72 2.77 24.02
CA LYS A 445 -1.19 3.61 25.12
C LYS A 445 -2.47 4.40 24.76
N PHE A 446 -2.61 4.82 23.50
CA PHE A 446 -3.71 5.71 23.09
C PHE A 446 -4.90 4.99 22.45
N ARG A 447 -4.68 3.85 21.78
CA ARG A 447 -5.77 3.10 21.17
C ARG A 447 -6.73 2.54 22.23
N THR A 448 -8.00 2.44 21.85
CA THR A 448 -9.06 1.84 22.66
C THR A 448 -9.52 0.50 22.09
N MET A 449 -9.49 0.37 20.77
CA MET A 449 -9.85 -0.83 20.04
C MET A 449 -8.70 -1.86 20.07
N GLY A 450 -9.06 -3.13 20.23
CA GLY A 450 -8.10 -4.23 20.14
C GLY A 450 -7.59 -4.43 18.71
N VAL A 451 -6.38 -4.95 18.55
CA VAL A 451 -5.85 -5.34 17.23
C VAL A 451 -5.49 -6.81 17.25
N ARG A 452 -6.28 -7.61 16.53
CA ARG A 452 -6.04 -9.04 16.30
C ARG A 452 -5.44 -9.27 14.92
N THR A 453 -5.11 -10.52 14.64
CA THR A 453 -4.61 -10.94 13.33
C THR A 453 -5.51 -11.95 12.63
N ASN A 454 -5.40 -12.02 11.31
CA ASN A 454 -5.88 -13.12 10.49
C ASN A 454 -4.70 -14.05 10.24
N ALA A 455 -4.69 -15.22 10.89
CA ALA A 455 -3.58 -16.16 10.85
C ALA A 455 -4.10 -17.59 10.84
N ASP A 456 -3.60 -18.37 9.89
CA ASP A 456 -4.12 -19.71 9.59
C ASP A 456 -3.12 -20.81 9.99
N THR A 457 -1.85 -20.44 10.27
CA THR A 457 -0.78 -21.37 10.66
C THR A 457 -0.13 -20.96 11.98
N PRO A 458 0.51 -21.90 12.72
CA PRO A 458 1.26 -21.58 13.95
C PRO A 458 2.37 -20.54 13.71
N LYS A 459 3.02 -20.58 12.54
CA LYS A 459 4.08 -19.65 12.17
C LYS A 459 3.55 -18.23 12.00
N ASP A 460 2.42 -18.08 11.30
CA ASP A 460 1.79 -16.77 11.10
C ASP A 460 1.27 -16.20 12.42
N ALA A 461 0.72 -17.07 13.28
CA ALA A 461 0.28 -16.70 14.63
C ALA A 461 1.45 -16.17 15.48
N ALA A 462 2.59 -16.87 15.48
CA ALA A 462 3.79 -16.43 16.21
C ALA A 462 4.37 -15.11 15.67
N MET A 463 4.39 -14.93 14.34
CA MET A 463 4.81 -13.69 13.70
C MET A 463 3.88 -12.53 14.04
N ALA A 464 2.57 -12.72 13.96
CA ALA A 464 1.61 -11.68 14.31
C ALA A 464 1.73 -11.27 15.78
N ARG A 465 1.95 -12.24 16.68
CA ARG A 465 2.18 -11.98 18.10
C ARG A 465 3.45 -11.16 18.34
N SER A 466 4.54 -11.44 17.63
CA SER A 466 5.77 -10.64 17.77
C SER A 466 5.61 -9.20 17.28
N LEU A 467 4.69 -8.97 16.34
CA LEU A 467 4.28 -7.63 15.88
C LEU A 467 3.21 -6.98 16.79
N GLY A 468 2.82 -7.63 17.87
CA GLY A 468 1.93 -7.09 18.91
C GLY A 468 0.44 -7.34 18.70
N ALA A 469 0.05 -8.39 17.97
CA ALA A 469 -1.34 -8.82 17.87
C ALA A 469 -1.86 -9.37 19.22
N GLU A 470 -3.09 -9.02 19.57
CA GLU A 470 -3.75 -9.36 20.84
C GLU A 470 -4.67 -10.60 20.71
N GLY A 471 -4.35 -11.47 19.77
CA GLY A 471 -5.10 -12.68 19.44
C GLY A 471 -5.39 -12.81 17.95
N ILE A 472 -6.18 -13.82 17.59
CA ILE A 472 -6.59 -14.10 16.22
C ILE A 472 -8.07 -13.76 16.08
N GLY A 473 -8.42 -12.92 15.10
CA GLY A 473 -9.81 -12.58 14.78
C GLY A 473 -10.37 -13.42 13.63
N LEU A 474 -9.50 -14.13 12.90
CA LEU A 474 -9.89 -15.09 11.86
C LEU A 474 -8.78 -16.11 11.61
N THR A 475 -9.04 -17.37 11.94
CA THR A 475 -8.35 -18.55 11.41
C THR A 475 -9.25 -19.22 10.38
N ARG A 476 -8.79 -19.32 9.15
CA ARG A 476 -9.45 -20.02 8.04
C ARG A 476 -9.10 -21.49 8.08
N THR A 477 -10.10 -22.34 8.21
CA THR A 477 -9.87 -23.79 8.33
C THR A 477 -9.69 -24.47 6.98
N GLU A 478 -10.19 -23.86 5.90
CA GLU A 478 -10.00 -24.33 4.54
C GLU A 478 -8.52 -24.46 4.14
N HIS A 479 -7.68 -23.54 4.61
CA HIS A 479 -6.24 -23.56 4.32
C HIS A 479 -5.51 -24.76 4.95
N MET A 480 -6.09 -25.34 6.01
CA MET A 480 -5.53 -26.51 6.71
C MET A 480 -5.74 -27.81 5.94
N PHE A 481 -6.50 -27.80 4.84
CA PHE A 481 -6.77 -28.98 4.02
C PHE A 481 -5.98 -29.03 2.72
N PHE A 482 -5.22 -27.98 2.36
CA PHE A 482 -4.57 -27.91 1.04
C PHE A 482 -3.25 -28.69 0.92
N GLU A 483 -2.68 -29.19 2.02
CA GLU A 483 -1.53 -30.10 1.94
C GLU A 483 -1.91 -31.41 1.21
N LYS A 484 -1.00 -31.96 0.40
CA LYS A 484 -1.27 -33.08 -0.53
C LYS A 484 -2.00 -34.28 0.10
N ASP A 485 -1.58 -34.71 1.28
CA ASP A 485 -2.21 -35.86 1.94
C ASP A 485 -3.60 -35.50 2.52
N ARG A 486 -3.78 -34.24 2.92
CA ARG A 486 -5.01 -33.72 3.52
C ARG A 486 -6.07 -33.46 2.47
N ILE A 487 -5.68 -32.85 1.33
CA ILE A 487 -6.60 -32.54 0.24
C ILE A 487 -7.19 -33.83 -0.33
N PHE A 488 -6.40 -34.90 -0.43
CA PHE A 488 -6.87 -36.19 -0.90
C PHE A 488 -7.88 -36.82 0.07
N ALA A 489 -7.63 -36.78 1.38
CA ALA A 489 -8.62 -37.20 2.38
C ALA A 489 -9.90 -36.36 2.31
N PHE A 490 -9.76 -35.04 2.12
CA PHE A 490 -10.91 -34.14 2.02
C PHE A 490 -11.74 -34.40 0.75
N ARG A 491 -11.10 -34.65 -0.40
CA ARG A 491 -11.76 -35.06 -1.65
C ARG A 491 -12.58 -36.34 -1.48
N LYS A 492 -12.06 -37.34 -0.77
CA LYS A 492 -12.82 -38.56 -0.43
C LYS A 492 -14.08 -38.28 0.37
N MET A 493 -14.03 -37.31 1.30
CA MET A 493 -15.20 -36.89 2.07
C MET A 493 -16.26 -36.27 1.16
N ILE A 494 -15.86 -35.41 0.21
CA ILE A 494 -16.78 -34.72 -0.71
C ILE A 494 -17.56 -35.70 -1.59
N VAL A 495 -16.89 -36.73 -2.10
CA VAL A 495 -17.48 -37.70 -3.06
C VAL A 495 -18.15 -38.90 -2.38
N ALA A 496 -18.07 -39.01 -1.05
CA ALA A 496 -18.67 -40.11 -0.30
C ALA A 496 -20.21 -40.12 -0.41
N LYS A 497 -20.77 -41.31 -0.71
CA LYS A 497 -22.19 -41.51 -1.04
C LYS A 497 -23.14 -41.44 0.17
N ASN A 498 -22.64 -41.61 1.40
CA ASN A 498 -23.45 -41.61 2.61
C ASN A 498 -22.70 -41.05 3.83
N GLU A 499 -23.43 -40.74 4.90
CA GLU A 499 -22.90 -40.16 6.13
C GLU A 499 -21.86 -41.07 6.82
N ALA A 500 -22.08 -42.39 6.86
CA ALA A 500 -21.16 -43.31 7.51
C ALA A 500 -19.77 -43.30 6.83
N SER A 501 -19.75 -43.28 5.49
CA SER A 501 -18.52 -43.13 4.71
C SER A 501 -17.87 -41.77 4.92
N ARG A 502 -18.65 -40.68 4.98
CA ARG A 502 -18.10 -39.33 5.30
C ARG A 502 -17.45 -39.29 6.67
N ARG A 503 -18.12 -39.82 7.70
CA ARG A 503 -17.58 -39.90 9.07
C ARG A 503 -16.28 -40.70 9.13
N ALA A 504 -16.21 -41.84 8.45
CA ALA A 504 -14.99 -42.65 8.40
C ALA A 504 -13.79 -41.88 7.82
N VAL A 505 -14.00 -41.08 6.77
CA VAL A 505 -12.96 -40.23 6.19
C VAL A 505 -12.62 -39.06 7.12
N LEU A 506 -13.63 -38.42 7.70
CA LEU A 506 -13.46 -37.33 8.66
C LEU A 506 -12.56 -37.75 9.84
N GLU A 507 -12.71 -38.95 10.41
CA GLU A 507 -11.81 -39.42 11.49
C GLU A 507 -10.31 -39.43 11.09
N THR A 508 -9.99 -39.60 9.80
CA THR A 508 -8.59 -39.53 9.33
C THR A 508 -8.04 -38.10 9.29
N ILE A 509 -8.92 -37.11 9.15
CA ILE A 509 -8.61 -35.68 9.07
C ILE A 509 -8.49 -35.06 10.47
N LEU A 510 -9.27 -35.56 11.43
CA LEU A 510 -9.31 -35.07 12.82
C LEU A 510 -7.92 -34.85 13.45
N PRO A 511 -6.99 -35.84 13.48
CA PRO A 511 -5.71 -35.65 14.15
C PRO A 511 -4.84 -34.59 13.48
N MET A 512 -4.97 -34.41 12.16
CA MET A 512 -4.21 -33.42 11.40
C MET A 512 -4.67 -32.01 11.75
N GLN A 513 -5.99 -31.79 11.77
CA GLN A 513 -6.56 -30.49 12.10
C GLN A 513 -6.37 -30.15 13.59
N GLN A 514 -6.47 -31.15 14.48
CA GLN A 514 -6.19 -30.97 15.91
C GLN A 514 -4.75 -30.49 16.12
N ALA A 515 -3.76 -31.09 15.44
CA ALA A 515 -2.35 -30.70 15.56
C ALA A 515 -2.10 -29.24 15.15
N ASP A 516 -2.77 -28.77 14.08
CA ASP A 516 -2.64 -27.37 13.65
C ASP A 516 -3.19 -26.41 14.72
N PHE A 517 -4.38 -26.72 15.28
CA PHE A 517 -4.97 -25.91 16.34
C PHE A 517 -4.13 -25.91 17.62
N GLU A 518 -3.52 -27.05 17.99
CA GLU A 518 -2.58 -27.12 19.11
C GLU A 518 -1.43 -26.13 18.91
N GLY A 519 -0.80 -26.14 17.73
CA GLY A 519 0.28 -25.21 17.41
C GLY A 519 -0.17 -23.74 17.41
N ILE A 520 -1.38 -23.45 16.94
CA ILE A 520 -1.95 -22.08 16.98
C ILE A 520 -2.20 -21.62 18.42
N PHE A 521 -2.81 -22.46 19.25
CA PHE A 521 -3.06 -22.14 20.66
C PHE A 521 -1.76 -21.96 21.44
N GLU A 522 -0.76 -22.81 21.20
CA GLU A 522 0.58 -22.69 21.78
C GLU A 522 1.30 -21.40 21.34
N ALA A 523 1.09 -20.94 20.11
CA ALA A 523 1.64 -19.67 19.62
C ALA A 523 0.95 -18.46 20.29
N MET A 524 -0.35 -18.57 20.57
CA MET A 524 -1.16 -17.45 21.08
C MET A 524 -1.31 -17.38 22.60
N LYS A 525 -0.86 -18.39 23.39
CA LYS A 525 -0.81 -18.45 24.88
C LYS A 525 -1.56 -17.35 25.63
N GLY A 526 -2.76 -17.66 26.11
CA GLY A 526 -3.59 -16.71 26.86
C GLY A 526 -4.36 -15.70 26.01
N LEU A 527 -4.07 -15.61 24.72
CA LEU A 527 -4.80 -14.74 23.80
C LEU A 527 -5.94 -15.50 23.11
N PRO A 528 -7.06 -14.81 22.85
CA PRO A 528 -8.22 -15.39 22.20
C PRO A 528 -7.96 -15.73 20.72
N VAL A 529 -8.53 -16.84 20.26
CA VAL A 529 -8.37 -17.34 18.89
C VAL A 529 -9.74 -17.63 18.29
N THR A 530 -10.12 -16.83 17.28
CA THR A 530 -11.36 -16.99 16.52
C THR A 530 -11.15 -17.91 15.32
N ILE A 531 -11.80 -19.08 15.33
CA ILE A 531 -11.70 -20.11 14.31
C ILE A 531 -12.98 -20.14 13.49
N ARG A 532 -12.87 -19.90 12.19
CA ARG A 532 -14.00 -19.98 11.26
C ARG A 532 -14.17 -21.41 10.78
N LEU A 533 -15.38 -21.93 10.89
CA LEU A 533 -15.72 -23.22 10.29
C LEU A 533 -15.57 -23.18 8.76
N LEU A 534 -15.56 -24.36 8.14
CA LEU A 534 -15.35 -24.51 6.71
C LEU A 534 -16.31 -23.62 5.90
N ASP A 535 -15.73 -22.77 5.07
CA ASP A 535 -16.45 -21.77 4.28
C ASP A 535 -16.56 -22.06 2.77
N PRO A 536 -15.52 -22.47 2.04
CA PRO A 536 -15.60 -22.61 0.58
C PRO A 536 -16.56 -23.73 0.12
N PRO A 537 -17.12 -23.61 -1.09
CA PRO A 537 -17.95 -24.65 -1.68
C PRO A 537 -17.10 -25.89 -2.00
N LEU A 538 -17.73 -27.06 -1.96
CA LEU A 538 -17.00 -28.33 -2.06
C LEU A 538 -16.29 -28.53 -3.41
N HIS A 539 -16.75 -27.91 -4.50
CA HIS A 539 -16.15 -28.07 -5.81
C HIS A 539 -14.76 -27.44 -5.93
N GLU A 540 -14.42 -26.43 -5.10
CA GLU A 540 -13.08 -25.81 -5.10
C GLU A 540 -11.97 -26.79 -4.69
N PHE A 541 -12.32 -27.88 -3.99
CA PHE A 541 -11.37 -28.91 -3.57
C PHE A 541 -11.28 -30.09 -4.55
N LEU A 542 -12.19 -30.19 -5.52
CA LEU A 542 -12.24 -31.32 -6.44
C LEU A 542 -11.16 -31.17 -7.52
N PRO A 543 -10.50 -32.28 -7.90
CA PRO A 543 -9.45 -32.24 -8.92
C PRO A 543 -10.04 -31.87 -10.29
N THR A 544 -9.24 -31.15 -11.08
CA THR A 544 -9.59 -30.81 -12.47
C THR A 544 -8.79 -31.61 -13.49
N ASN A 545 -7.67 -32.23 -13.09
CA ASN A 545 -6.83 -33.02 -13.97
C ASN A 545 -7.27 -34.50 -14.01
N GLU A 546 -7.17 -35.14 -15.19
CA GLU A 546 -7.65 -36.52 -15.39
C GLU A 546 -6.94 -37.54 -14.49
N GLU A 547 -5.63 -37.37 -14.25
CA GLU A 547 -4.83 -38.31 -13.44
C GLU A 547 -5.31 -38.36 -11.98
N GLU A 548 -5.56 -37.21 -11.34
CA GLU A 548 -6.06 -37.15 -9.96
C GLU A 548 -7.52 -37.55 -9.86
N ILE A 549 -8.33 -37.29 -10.89
CA ILE A 549 -9.71 -37.80 -10.96
C ILE A 549 -9.68 -39.33 -10.99
N GLN A 550 -8.78 -39.93 -11.78
CA GLN A 550 -8.59 -41.38 -11.82
C GLN A 550 -8.11 -41.93 -10.46
N GLU A 551 -7.10 -41.32 -9.85
CA GLU A 551 -6.60 -41.74 -8.53
C GLU A 551 -7.71 -41.66 -7.45
N LEU A 552 -8.52 -40.60 -7.48
CA LEU A 552 -9.66 -40.44 -6.58
C LEU A 552 -10.73 -41.52 -6.84
N ALA A 553 -11.04 -41.81 -8.11
CA ALA A 553 -12.00 -42.84 -8.51
C ALA A 553 -11.56 -44.23 -8.03
N GLU A 554 -10.30 -44.61 -8.27
CA GLU A 554 -9.72 -45.87 -7.81
C GLU A 554 -9.78 -46.00 -6.29
N SER A 555 -9.43 -44.92 -5.56
CA SER A 555 -9.42 -44.92 -4.10
C SER A 555 -10.82 -45.03 -3.45
N MET A 556 -11.86 -44.61 -4.18
CA MET A 556 -13.25 -44.66 -3.75
C MET A 556 -14.00 -45.89 -4.29
N GLY A 557 -13.34 -46.71 -5.12
CA GLY A 557 -13.98 -47.85 -5.79
C GLY A 557 -15.09 -47.43 -6.76
N MET A 558 -14.94 -46.27 -7.40
CA MET A 558 -15.86 -45.71 -8.39
C MET A 558 -15.26 -45.81 -9.79
N THR A 559 -16.11 -45.86 -10.83
CA THR A 559 -15.63 -45.74 -12.21
C THR A 559 -15.26 -44.28 -12.52
N MET A 560 -14.43 -44.05 -13.53
CA MET A 560 -14.09 -42.70 -13.99
C MET A 560 -15.35 -41.88 -14.33
N GLU A 561 -16.28 -42.49 -15.06
CA GLU A 561 -17.57 -41.86 -15.42
C GLU A 561 -18.42 -41.53 -14.18
N GLU A 562 -18.46 -42.39 -13.17
CA GLU A 562 -19.16 -42.09 -11.91
C GLU A 562 -18.52 -40.92 -11.17
N MET A 563 -17.18 -40.82 -11.20
CA MET A 563 -16.44 -39.73 -10.56
C MET A 563 -16.63 -38.40 -11.28
N GLU A 564 -16.52 -38.38 -12.61
CA GLU A 564 -16.75 -37.18 -13.43
C GLU A 564 -18.17 -36.64 -13.24
N ASN A 565 -19.18 -37.51 -13.25
CA ASN A 565 -20.56 -37.10 -12.97
C ASN A 565 -20.72 -36.54 -11.55
N SER A 566 -20.02 -37.12 -10.56
CA SER A 566 -20.00 -36.62 -9.19
C SER A 566 -19.39 -35.21 -9.10
N ILE A 567 -18.28 -34.96 -9.80
CA ILE A 567 -17.63 -33.65 -9.86
C ILE A 567 -18.53 -32.64 -10.57
N GLU A 568 -19.07 -32.99 -11.74
CA GLU A 568 -19.93 -32.12 -12.54
C GLU A 568 -21.20 -31.72 -11.78
N SER A 569 -21.82 -32.65 -11.05
CA SER A 569 -23.03 -32.37 -10.25
C SER A 569 -22.82 -31.37 -9.11
N ARG A 570 -21.56 -31.12 -8.72
CA ARG A 570 -21.19 -30.18 -7.65
C ARG A 570 -20.69 -28.84 -8.17
N LYS A 571 -20.51 -28.69 -9.50
CA LYS A 571 -20.19 -27.39 -10.10
C LYS A 571 -21.38 -26.46 -9.95
N GLU A 572 -21.07 -25.22 -9.56
CA GLU A 572 -22.07 -24.17 -9.38
C GLU A 572 -21.81 -23.05 -10.38
N LEU A 573 -22.90 -22.43 -10.86
CA LEU A 573 -22.80 -21.27 -11.76
C LEU A 573 -22.15 -20.05 -11.08
N ASN A 574 -22.45 -19.85 -9.79
CA ASN A 574 -21.93 -18.74 -8.99
C ASN A 574 -21.45 -19.27 -7.61
N PRO A 575 -20.23 -19.83 -7.54
CA PRO A 575 -19.67 -20.44 -6.32
C PRO A 575 -19.73 -19.56 -5.07
N MET A 576 -19.55 -18.25 -5.25
CA MET A 576 -19.58 -17.25 -4.17
C MET A 576 -20.92 -17.22 -3.41
N LEU A 577 -22.04 -17.55 -4.08
CA LEU A 577 -23.38 -17.53 -3.49
C LEU A 577 -23.99 -18.92 -3.27
N GLY A 578 -23.19 -19.98 -3.47
CA GLY A 578 -23.66 -21.36 -3.55
C GLY A 578 -23.78 -22.14 -2.23
N HIS A 579 -23.60 -23.46 -2.31
CA HIS A 579 -23.70 -24.42 -1.21
C HIS A 579 -22.41 -24.48 -0.40
N ARG A 580 -22.23 -23.48 0.46
CA ARG A 580 -21.00 -23.24 1.21
C ARG A 580 -21.28 -22.75 2.64
N GLY A 581 -20.24 -22.61 3.46
CA GLY A 581 -20.33 -22.08 4.83
C GLY A 581 -21.38 -22.77 5.71
N CYS A 582 -22.17 -21.97 6.43
CA CYS A 582 -23.29 -22.45 7.25
C CYS A 582 -24.20 -23.47 6.55
N ARG A 583 -24.53 -23.25 5.26
CA ARG A 583 -25.46 -24.10 4.51
C ARG A 583 -24.91 -25.51 4.33
N LEU A 584 -23.59 -25.61 4.19
CA LEU A 584 -22.87 -26.87 4.14
C LEU A 584 -22.93 -27.58 5.49
N ALA A 585 -22.70 -26.87 6.59
CA ALA A 585 -22.82 -27.41 7.94
C ALA A 585 -24.25 -27.84 8.31
N VAL A 586 -25.29 -27.22 7.72
CA VAL A 586 -26.69 -27.66 7.87
C VAL A 586 -26.94 -28.97 7.12
N SER A 587 -26.35 -29.11 5.93
CA SER A 587 -26.54 -30.29 5.07
C SER A 587 -25.70 -31.49 5.52
N TYR A 588 -24.52 -31.23 6.07
CA TYR A 588 -23.55 -32.20 6.55
C TYR A 588 -23.05 -31.82 7.96
N PRO A 589 -23.89 -31.99 9.01
CA PRO A 589 -23.55 -31.59 10.38
C PRO A 589 -22.28 -32.26 10.92
N GLU A 590 -21.94 -33.45 10.41
CA GLU A 590 -20.73 -34.19 10.74
C GLU A 590 -19.42 -33.41 10.47
N ILE A 591 -19.43 -32.45 9.53
CA ILE A 591 -18.28 -31.57 9.27
C ILE A 591 -18.08 -30.61 10.45
N ALA A 592 -19.15 -29.95 10.91
CA ALA A 592 -19.09 -29.03 12.04
C ALA A 592 -18.76 -29.78 13.34
N GLU A 593 -19.28 -31.00 13.52
CA GLU A 593 -18.94 -31.89 14.63
C GLU A 593 -17.43 -32.20 14.66
N LEU A 594 -16.84 -32.60 13.53
CA LEU A 594 -15.40 -32.87 13.43
C LEU A 594 -14.57 -31.63 13.77
N GLN A 595 -14.87 -30.48 13.16
CA GLN A 595 -14.09 -29.27 13.42
C GLN A 595 -14.20 -28.85 14.90
N THR A 596 -15.38 -29.00 15.49
CA THR A 596 -15.57 -28.75 16.93
C THR A 596 -14.72 -29.70 17.77
N ARG A 597 -14.68 -31.00 17.45
CA ARG A 597 -13.81 -31.97 18.13
C ARG A 597 -12.34 -31.58 18.03
N ALA A 598 -11.87 -31.23 16.84
CA ALA A 598 -10.49 -30.82 16.61
C ALA A 598 -10.12 -29.60 17.47
N ILE A 599 -10.97 -28.57 17.46
CA ILE A 599 -10.78 -27.32 18.21
C ILE A 599 -10.76 -27.58 19.72
N ILE A 600 -11.77 -28.28 20.24
CA ILE A 600 -11.93 -28.49 21.68
C ILE A 600 -10.87 -29.45 22.22
N ASN A 601 -10.54 -30.53 21.52
CA ASN A 601 -9.45 -31.43 21.95
C ASN A 601 -8.11 -30.72 21.99
N ALA A 602 -7.80 -29.90 20.97
CA ALA A 602 -6.58 -29.09 20.97
C ALA A 602 -6.55 -28.11 22.15
N ALA A 603 -7.64 -27.39 22.38
CA ALA A 603 -7.76 -26.45 23.49
C ALA A 603 -7.64 -27.14 24.86
N LEU A 604 -8.25 -28.32 25.04
CA LEU A 604 -8.13 -29.12 26.27
C LEU A 604 -6.69 -29.60 26.51
N LYS A 605 -6.01 -30.06 25.46
CA LYS A 605 -4.63 -30.53 25.55
C LYS A 605 -3.67 -29.40 25.95
N VAL A 606 -3.80 -28.24 25.32
CA VAL A 606 -2.97 -27.08 25.68
C VAL A 606 -3.38 -26.51 27.04
N LYS A 607 -4.66 -26.56 27.42
CA LYS A 607 -5.09 -26.20 28.78
C LYS A 607 -4.47 -27.09 29.86
N ALA A 608 -4.33 -28.39 29.58
CA ALA A 608 -3.67 -29.33 30.48
C ALA A 608 -2.18 -29.01 30.70
N SER A 609 -1.53 -28.24 29.81
CA SER A 609 -0.15 -27.76 30.00
C SER A 609 -0.04 -26.48 30.84
N GLY A 610 -1.17 -25.93 31.30
CA GLY A 610 -1.23 -24.80 32.24
C GLY A 610 -1.57 -23.44 31.62
N GLU A 611 -1.82 -23.39 30.30
CA GLU A 611 -2.20 -22.17 29.60
C GLU A 611 -3.74 -21.99 29.63
N ASP A 612 -4.23 -20.77 29.92
CA ASP A 612 -5.68 -20.51 29.81
C ASP A 612 -6.02 -20.15 28.36
N ILE A 613 -7.03 -20.83 27.80
CA ILE A 613 -7.44 -20.67 26.41
C ILE A 613 -8.95 -20.58 26.36
N VAL A 614 -9.44 -19.61 25.59
CA VAL A 614 -10.86 -19.46 25.27
C VAL A 614 -11.00 -19.49 23.75
N PRO A 615 -11.27 -20.67 23.15
CA PRO A 615 -11.54 -20.75 21.72
C PRO A 615 -12.86 -20.05 21.39
N GLU A 616 -12.84 -19.27 20.31
CA GLU A 616 -14.02 -18.60 19.75
C GLU A 616 -14.37 -19.30 18.43
N ILE A 617 -15.49 -20.02 18.38
CA ILE A 617 -15.93 -20.77 17.18
C ILE A 617 -16.91 -19.89 16.38
N MET A 618 -16.57 -19.63 15.12
CA MET A 618 -17.31 -18.72 14.26
C MET A 618 -17.96 -19.44 13.08
N ILE A 619 -19.27 -19.25 12.94
CA ILE A 619 -20.06 -19.83 11.83
C ILE A 619 -20.12 -18.81 10.67
N PRO A 620 -19.61 -19.17 9.47
CA PRO A 620 -19.63 -18.30 8.29
C PRO A 620 -20.99 -18.31 7.58
N LEU A 621 -21.23 -17.29 6.76
CA LEU A 621 -22.29 -17.20 5.75
C LEU A 621 -23.72 -17.33 6.29
N VAL A 622 -23.93 -16.99 7.57
CA VAL A 622 -25.25 -17.02 8.20
C VAL A 622 -26.14 -15.93 7.60
N SER A 623 -27.39 -16.27 7.32
CA SER A 623 -28.38 -15.33 6.79
C SER A 623 -29.66 -15.26 7.63
N GLU A 624 -29.87 -16.22 8.53
CA GLU A 624 -31.09 -16.44 9.31
C GLU A 624 -30.77 -16.96 10.72
N LEU A 625 -31.57 -16.59 11.72
CA LEU A 625 -31.38 -17.01 13.11
C LEU A 625 -31.42 -18.54 13.26
N LYS A 626 -32.36 -19.19 12.57
CA LYS A 626 -32.53 -20.65 12.64
C LYS A 626 -31.35 -21.42 12.05
N GLU A 627 -30.67 -20.84 11.06
CA GLU A 627 -29.43 -21.40 10.51
C GLU A 627 -28.34 -21.42 11.58
N LEU A 628 -28.15 -20.28 12.27
CA LEU A 628 -27.23 -20.17 13.39
C LEU A 628 -27.59 -21.14 14.52
N GLN A 629 -28.86 -21.20 14.93
CA GLN A 629 -29.32 -22.10 16.00
C GLN A 629 -29.04 -23.58 15.69
N PHE A 630 -29.28 -23.99 14.44
CA PHE A 630 -29.05 -25.37 14.03
C PHE A 630 -27.58 -25.76 14.17
N VAL A 631 -26.66 -24.96 13.62
CA VAL A 631 -25.22 -25.25 13.66
C VAL A 631 -24.66 -25.08 15.08
N LYS A 632 -25.10 -24.03 15.80
CA LYS A 632 -24.73 -23.78 17.21
C LYS A 632 -25.10 -24.97 18.11
N LYS A 633 -26.26 -25.58 17.90
CA LYS A 633 -26.67 -26.78 18.65
C LYS A 633 -25.65 -27.91 18.48
N THR A 634 -25.27 -28.23 17.24
CA THR A 634 -24.28 -29.27 16.93
C THR A 634 -22.92 -29.00 17.59
N ILE A 635 -22.43 -27.75 17.50
CA ILE A 635 -21.18 -27.34 18.16
C ILE A 635 -21.30 -27.50 19.68
N LYS A 636 -22.38 -26.99 20.28
CA LYS A 636 -22.57 -27.00 21.73
C LYS A 636 -22.66 -28.41 22.29
N GLU A 637 -23.45 -29.29 21.69
CA GLU A 637 -23.59 -30.68 22.13
C GLU A 637 -22.24 -31.43 22.06
N THR A 638 -21.45 -31.16 21.01
CA THR A 638 -20.14 -31.77 20.82
C THR A 638 -19.11 -31.23 21.82
N ALA A 639 -19.01 -29.90 21.96
CA ALA A 639 -18.04 -29.25 22.84
C ALA A 639 -18.31 -29.57 24.31
N ASP A 640 -19.56 -29.43 24.77
CA ASP A 640 -19.94 -29.67 26.17
C ASP A 640 -19.67 -31.13 26.58
N LYS A 641 -19.90 -32.08 25.66
CA LYS A 641 -19.59 -33.49 25.89
C LYS A 641 -18.09 -33.72 26.11
N LEU A 642 -17.23 -33.21 25.22
CA LEU A 642 -15.77 -33.39 25.33
C LEU A 642 -15.19 -32.73 26.58
N ILE A 643 -15.70 -31.53 26.91
CA ILE A 643 -15.28 -30.79 28.11
C ILE A 643 -15.65 -31.60 29.36
N ALA A 644 -16.90 -32.10 29.44
CA ALA A 644 -17.34 -32.94 30.55
C ALA A 644 -16.52 -34.23 30.68
N GLU A 645 -16.21 -34.90 29.57
CA GLU A 645 -15.40 -36.13 29.54
C GLU A 645 -13.95 -35.89 29.99
N SER A 646 -13.38 -34.71 29.71
CA SER A 646 -12.01 -34.35 30.08
C SER A 646 -11.81 -34.04 31.57
N GLY A 647 -12.88 -33.63 32.26
CA GLY A 647 -12.81 -33.14 33.64
C GLY A 647 -12.15 -31.76 33.81
N LEU A 648 -11.82 -31.06 32.72
CA LEU A 648 -11.26 -29.70 32.75
C LEU A 648 -12.35 -28.65 32.57
N ASP A 649 -12.19 -27.50 33.23
CA ASP A 649 -13.06 -26.33 33.03
C ASP A 649 -12.55 -25.49 31.84
N LEU A 650 -12.97 -25.85 30.62
CA LEU A 650 -12.70 -25.08 29.41
C LEU A 650 -13.93 -24.24 29.03
N LYS A 651 -13.74 -22.93 28.89
CA LYS A 651 -14.76 -22.02 28.37
C LYS A 651 -14.53 -21.81 26.88
N TYR A 652 -15.59 -21.66 26.11
CA TYR A 652 -15.55 -21.34 24.68
C TYR A 652 -16.71 -20.41 24.34
N MET A 653 -16.63 -19.72 23.20
CA MET A 653 -17.69 -18.85 22.71
C MET A 653 -18.14 -19.30 21.32
N ILE A 654 -19.43 -19.17 21.02
CA ILE A 654 -19.96 -19.37 19.67
C ILE A 654 -20.48 -18.03 19.13
N GLY A 655 -19.98 -17.63 17.97
CA GLY A 655 -20.38 -16.41 17.28
C GLY A 655 -20.59 -16.65 15.79
N THR A 656 -20.81 -15.56 15.06
CA THR A 656 -21.08 -15.64 13.63
C THR A 656 -20.42 -14.52 12.84
N MET A 657 -20.17 -14.80 11.56
CA MET A 657 -19.73 -13.80 10.62
C MET A 657 -20.94 -13.01 10.09
N ILE A 658 -20.89 -11.69 10.18
CA ILE A 658 -21.88 -10.78 9.57
C ILE A 658 -21.33 -10.36 8.21
N GLU A 659 -21.67 -11.17 7.20
CA GLU A 659 -21.20 -11.01 5.82
C GLU A 659 -22.28 -11.12 4.76
N ILE A 660 -23.50 -11.51 5.17
CA ILE A 660 -24.71 -11.45 4.34
C ILE A 660 -25.49 -10.18 4.68
N PRO A 661 -25.94 -9.37 3.70
CA PRO A 661 -26.74 -8.17 3.98
C PRO A 661 -27.98 -8.44 4.85
N ARG A 662 -28.64 -9.59 4.67
CA ARG A 662 -29.77 -10.01 5.51
C ARG A 662 -29.39 -10.21 6.97
N ALA A 663 -28.21 -10.76 7.26
CA ALA A 663 -27.73 -10.92 8.63
C ALA A 663 -27.45 -9.57 9.29
N ALA A 664 -26.94 -8.59 8.53
CA ALA A 664 -26.75 -7.24 9.04
C ALA A 664 -28.10 -6.54 9.35
N LEU A 665 -29.12 -6.77 8.52
CA LEU A 665 -30.46 -6.20 8.69
C LEU A 665 -31.23 -6.80 9.89
N LEU A 666 -30.97 -8.06 10.24
CA LEU A 666 -31.62 -8.80 11.34
C LEU A 666 -30.65 -9.13 12.48
N ALA A 667 -29.65 -8.26 12.68
CA ALA A 667 -28.58 -8.51 13.64
C ALA A 667 -29.06 -8.54 15.10
N ASP A 668 -30.14 -7.82 15.40
CA ASP A 668 -30.86 -7.87 16.67
C ASP A 668 -31.37 -9.28 16.98
N GLU A 669 -31.97 -9.96 15.99
CA GLU A 669 -32.43 -11.35 16.14
C GLU A 669 -31.24 -12.30 16.28
N ILE A 670 -30.23 -12.17 15.42
CA ILE A 670 -29.04 -13.04 15.41
C ILE A 670 -28.25 -12.92 16.73
N ALA A 671 -28.18 -11.73 17.32
CA ALA A 671 -27.49 -11.49 18.59
C ALA A 671 -28.11 -12.17 19.81
N THR A 672 -29.34 -12.71 19.70
CA THR A 672 -29.92 -13.55 20.76
C THR A 672 -29.14 -14.86 20.95
N GLU A 673 -28.47 -15.33 19.90
CA GLU A 673 -27.73 -16.60 19.91
C GLU A 673 -26.22 -16.42 19.75
N ALA A 674 -25.76 -15.36 19.08
CA ALA A 674 -24.34 -15.10 18.88
C ALA A 674 -23.71 -14.36 20.07
N GLU A 675 -22.60 -14.89 20.59
CA GLU A 675 -21.84 -14.23 21.66
C GLU A 675 -20.90 -13.14 21.12
N PHE A 676 -20.58 -13.20 19.82
CA PHE A 676 -19.80 -12.19 19.11
C PHE A 676 -20.18 -12.13 17.63
N PHE A 677 -19.94 -10.98 17.02
CA PHE A 677 -19.95 -10.79 15.57
C PHE A 677 -18.56 -10.52 15.04
N SER A 678 -18.24 -11.10 13.88
CA SER A 678 -17.11 -10.66 13.06
C SER A 678 -17.63 -10.20 11.70
N PHE A 679 -17.37 -8.96 11.31
CA PHE A 679 -17.78 -8.47 10.00
C PHE A 679 -16.86 -9.02 8.91
N GLY A 680 -17.40 -9.91 8.07
CA GLY A 680 -16.75 -10.40 6.84
C GLY A 680 -16.97 -9.39 5.72
N THR A 681 -16.28 -8.25 5.81
CA THR A 681 -16.56 -7.09 4.93
C THR A 681 -16.21 -7.33 3.46
N ASN A 682 -15.37 -8.32 3.16
CA ASN A 682 -15.09 -8.72 1.78
C ASN A 682 -16.38 -9.20 1.09
N ASP A 683 -17.03 -10.22 1.64
CA ASP A 683 -18.28 -10.78 1.11
C ASP A 683 -19.45 -9.82 1.27
N LEU A 684 -19.51 -9.08 2.38
CA LEU A 684 -20.55 -8.06 2.56
C LEU A 684 -20.48 -6.97 1.49
N THR A 685 -19.28 -6.54 1.11
CA THR A 685 -19.08 -5.57 0.02
C THR A 685 -19.51 -6.14 -1.32
N GLN A 686 -19.09 -7.36 -1.64
CA GLN A 686 -19.48 -8.05 -2.88
C GLN A 686 -21.00 -8.12 -3.02
N MET A 687 -21.71 -8.54 -1.97
CA MET A 687 -23.17 -8.67 -1.99
C MET A 687 -23.91 -7.32 -1.97
N THR A 688 -23.33 -6.30 -1.31
CA THR A 688 -23.93 -4.96 -1.27
C THR A 688 -23.84 -4.26 -2.61
N TYR A 689 -22.70 -4.40 -3.30
CA TYR A 689 -22.50 -3.82 -4.63
C TYR A 689 -23.04 -4.69 -5.76
N GLY A 690 -23.20 -5.99 -5.53
CA GLY A 690 -23.47 -6.96 -6.61
C GLY A 690 -22.27 -7.14 -7.53
N LEU A 691 -21.05 -7.06 -6.99
CA LEU A 691 -19.81 -7.18 -7.74
C LEU A 691 -19.02 -8.39 -7.24
N SER A 692 -18.77 -9.35 -8.14
CA SER A 692 -17.82 -10.43 -7.92
C SER A 692 -16.41 -9.87 -7.89
N ARG A 693 -15.64 -10.19 -6.84
CA ARG A 693 -14.26 -9.72 -6.66
C ARG A 693 -13.35 -10.16 -7.81
N ASP A 694 -13.54 -11.37 -8.29
CA ASP A 694 -12.69 -11.98 -9.32
C ASP A 694 -12.94 -11.37 -10.71
N ASP A 695 -14.14 -10.82 -10.93
CA ASP A 695 -14.56 -10.23 -12.21
C ASP A 695 -14.52 -8.69 -12.23
N ALA A 696 -14.42 -8.05 -11.05
CA ALA A 696 -14.61 -6.60 -10.91
C ALA A 696 -13.49 -5.75 -11.55
N GLY A 697 -12.29 -6.29 -11.79
CA GLY A 697 -11.12 -5.51 -12.21
C GLY A 697 -11.36 -4.60 -13.43
N ALA A 698 -11.94 -5.15 -14.50
CA ALA A 698 -12.22 -4.39 -15.73
C ALA A 698 -13.33 -3.33 -15.55
N ILE A 699 -14.32 -3.65 -14.72
CA ILE A 699 -15.43 -2.72 -14.39
C ILE A 699 -14.87 -1.55 -13.57
N LEU A 700 -14.12 -1.85 -12.51
CA LEU A 700 -13.55 -0.87 -11.59
C LEU A 700 -12.64 0.11 -12.32
N GLU A 701 -11.79 -0.36 -13.24
CA GLU A 701 -10.93 0.53 -14.02
C GLU A 701 -11.73 1.59 -14.80
N THR A 702 -12.83 1.19 -15.42
CA THR A 702 -13.73 2.10 -16.15
C THR A 702 -14.46 3.06 -15.19
N TYR A 703 -14.91 2.56 -14.04
CA TYR A 703 -15.57 3.36 -13.01
C TYR A 703 -14.63 4.44 -12.45
N TYR A 704 -13.35 4.14 -12.27
CA TYR A 704 -12.35 5.12 -11.84
C TYR A 704 -12.06 6.15 -12.92
N LYS A 705 -11.91 5.74 -14.19
CA LYS A 705 -11.68 6.67 -15.32
C LYS A 705 -12.84 7.65 -15.49
N THR A 706 -14.07 7.18 -15.28
CA THR A 706 -15.30 7.98 -15.40
C THR A 706 -15.70 8.70 -14.11
N LYS A 707 -14.93 8.54 -13.03
CA LYS A 707 -15.18 9.14 -11.70
C LYS A 707 -16.50 8.70 -11.05
N ILE A 708 -16.99 7.50 -11.38
CA ILE A 708 -18.15 6.91 -10.69
C ILE A 708 -17.73 6.48 -9.28
N PHE A 709 -16.55 5.87 -9.16
CA PHE A 709 -15.91 5.58 -7.87
C PHE A 709 -14.65 6.42 -7.70
N GLU A 710 -14.43 6.88 -6.47
CA GLU A 710 -13.24 7.66 -6.09
C GLU A 710 -12.15 6.76 -5.47
N PHE A 711 -12.51 5.58 -4.99
CA PHE A 711 -11.62 4.60 -4.35
C PHE A 711 -12.12 3.17 -4.61
N ASP A 712 -11.26 2.18 -4.33
CA ASP A 712 -11.59 0.76 -4.43
C ASP A 712 -12.36 0.28 -3.19
N PRO A 713 -13.66 -0.09 -3.32
CA PRO A 713 -14.48 -0.50 -2.19
C PRO A 713 -14.04 -1.84 -1.58
N THR A 714 -13.14 -2.59 -2.24
CA THR A 714 -12.57 -3.84 -1.72
C THR A 714 -11.30 -3.64 -0.89
N ALA A 715 -10.72 -2.44 -0.94
CA ALA A 715 -9.53 -2.04 -0.18
C ALA A 715 -9.88 -1.09 0.97
N THR A 716 -10.80 -0.14 0.73
CA THR A 716 -11.30 0.81 1.72
C THR A 716 -12.80 0.70 1.83
N ILE A 717 -13.32 0.61 3.05
CA ILE A 717 -14.75 0.37 3.28
C ILE A 717 -15.60 1.52 2.74
N ASP A 718 -16.64 1.17 1.97
CA ASP A 718 -17.68 2.12 1.61
C ASP A 718 -18.51 2.48 2.86
N THR A 719 -18.24 3.64 3.44
CA THR A 719 -18.92 4.09 4.66
C THR A 719 -20.40 4.43 4.46
N LYS A 720 -20.86 4.65 3.22
CA LYS A 720 -22.24 5.10 2.91
C LYS A 720 -23.19 3.94 2.66
N GLY A 721 -22.76 2.90 1.94
CA GLY A 721 -23.54 1.69 1.67
C GLY A 721 -23.19 0.57 2.65
N VAL A 722 -22.02 -0.05 2.48
CA VAL A 722 -21.56 -1.16 3.34
C VAL A 722 -21.51 -0.75 4.81
N GLY A 723 -20.99 0.44 5.09
CA GLY A 723 -20.93 1.03 6.43
C GLY A 723 -22.31 1.28 7.06
N LYS A 724 -23.35 1.48 6.25
CA LYS A 724 -24.74 1.57 6.77
C LYS A 724 -25.23 0.22 7.27
N LEU A 725 -24.89 -0.88 6.59
CA LEU A 725 -25.18 -2.24 7.07
C LEU A 725 -24.44 -2.52 8.38
N LEU A 726 -23.16 -2.13 8.48
CA LEU A 726 -22.40 -2.25 9.74
C LEU A 726 -23.06 -1.46 10.87
N ARG A 727 -23.50 -0.21 10.62
CA ARG A 727 -24.21 0.60 11.63
C ARG A 727 -25.48 -0.07 12.14
N ILE A 728 -26.30 -0.63 11.24
CA ILE A 728 -27.51 -1.37 11.60
C ILE A 728 -27.14 -2.59 12.44
N ALA A 729 -26.16 -3.37 12.01
CA ALA A 729 -25.76 -4.59 12.69
C ALA A 729 -25.17 -4.34 14.08
N VAL A 730 -24.33 -3.32 14.22
CA VAL A 730 -23.75 -2.89 15.51
C VAL A 730 -24.85 -2.42 16.46
N ALA A 731 -25.81 -1.63 15.97
CA ALA A 731 -26.92 -1.13 16.79
C ALA A 731 -27.83 -2.27 17.26
N GLY A 732 -28.33 -3.10 16.34
CA GLY A 732 -29.20 -4.23 16.67
C GLY A 732 -28.52 -5.26 17.56
N GLY A 733 -27.25 -5.59 17.29
CA GLY A 733 -26.50 -6.52 18.12
C GLY A 733 -26.35 -6.06 19.57
N ARG A 734 -26.05 -4.77 19.79
CA ARG A 734 -25.92 -4.18 21.13
C ARG A 734 -27.24 -3.97 21.84
N GLU A 735 -28.32 -3.70 21.09
CA GLU A 735 -29.67 -3.59 21.65
C GLU A 735 -30.09 -4.91 22.30
N THR A 736 -29.85 -6.04 21.63
CA THR A 736 -30.15 -7.38 22.14
C THR A 736 -29.14 -7.86 23.19
N ASN A 737 -27.85 -7.66 22.95
CA ASN A 737 -26.78 -8.07 23.85
C ASN A 737 -25.77 -6.92 24.06
N PRO A 738 -25.90 -6.13 25.13
CA PRO A 738 -25.02 -4.99 25.40
C PRO A 738 -23.53 -5.33 25.54
N HIS A 739 -23.21 -6.59 25.82
CA HIS A 739 -21.84 -7.09 25.99
C HIS A 739 -21.34 -7.86 24.78
N ILE A 740 -22.10 -7.89 23.67
CA ILE A 740 -21.67 -8.58 22.45
C ILE A 740 -20.33 -8.01 21.96
N LYS A 741 -19.40 -8.92 21.71
CA LYS A 741 -18.09 -8.56 21.16
C LYS A 741 -18.22 -8.37 19.65
N LEU A 742 -17.83 -7.20 19.14
CA LEU A 742 -17.97 -6.84 17.73
C LEU A 742 -16.60 -6.62 17.11
N GLY A 743 -16.23 -7.45 16.14
CA GLY A 743 -14.98 -7.34 15.41
C GLY A 743 -15.17 -7.22 13.91
N ILE A 744 -14.11 -6.88 13.20
CA ILE A 744 -14.04 -6.95 11.73
C ILE A 744 -12.83 -7.78 11.33
N CYS A 745 -12.98 -8.61 10.30
CA CYS A 745 -11.88 -9.34 9.69
C CYS A 745 -11.85 -9.10 8.18
N GLY A 746 -10.71 -9.41 7.55
CA GLY A 746 -10.49 -9.16 6.13
C GLY A 746 -9.52 -8.00 5.88
N GLU A 747 -9.54 -7.47 4.66
CA GLU A 747 -8.53 -6.49 4.22
C GLU A 747 -8.78 -5.10 4.79
N HIS A 748 -10.04 -4.71 4.94
CA HIS A 748 -10.44 -3.46 5.58
C HIS A 748 -9.95 -3.34 7.03
N GLY A 749 -9.74 -4.46 7.73
CA GLY A 749 -9.22 -4.46 9.10
C GLY A 749 -7.81 -3.91 9.26
N GLY A 750 -7.04 -3.79 8.16
CA GLY A 750 -5.71 -3.17 8.15
C GLY A 750 -5.64 -1.82 7.43
N ASP A 751 -6.75 -1.36 6.86
CA ASP A 751 -6.82 -0.09 6.11
C ASP A 751 -7.07 1.08 7.07
N PRO A 752 -6.20 2.12 7.12
CA PRO A 752 -6.31 3.18 8.11
C PRO A 752 -7.67 3.89 8.14
N ALA A 753 -8.24 4.20 6.98
CA ALA A 753 -9.54 4.85 6.88
C ALA A 753 -10.67 3.94 7.40
N SER A 754 -10.63 2.66 7.05
CA SER A 754 -11.57 1.65 7.53
C SER A 754 -11.44 1.38 9.04
N VAL A 755 -10.22 1.33 9.57
CA VAL A 755 -9.95 1.18 11.02
C VAL A 755 -10.52 2.37 11.80
N LYS A 756 -10.35 3.59 11.29
CA LYS A 756 -10.96 4.79 11.88
C LYS A 756 -12.49 4.68 11.91
N PHE A 757 -13.11 4.28 10.80
CA PHE A 757 -14.56 4.06 10.76
C PHE A 757 -15.01 2.98 11.76
N CYS A 758 -14.26 1.89 11.91
CA CYS A 758 -14.54 0.85 12.90
C CYS A 758 -14.48 1.37 14.34
N ASN A 759 -13.51 2.25 14.64
CA ASN A 759 -13.42 2.92 15.93
C ASN A 759 -14.62 3.86 16.17
N GLU A 760 -15.09 4.59 15.15
CA GLU A 760 -16.30 5.44 15.25
C GLU A 760 -17.57 4.62 15.55
N LEU A 761 -17.68 3.40 15.01
CA LEU A 761 -18.76 2.47 15.35
C LEU A 761 -18.60 1.84 16.74
N GLY A 762 -17.42 2.01 17.36
CA GLY A 762 -17.06 1.44 18.64
C GLY A 762 -16.84 -0.06 18.57
N LEU A 763 -16.34 -0.62 17.46
CA LEU A 763 -15.99 -2.05 17.41
C LEU A 763 -14.98 -2.40 18.54
N SER A 764 -15.07 -3.62 19.05
CA SER A 764 -14.18 -4.15 20.08
C SER A 764 -12.76 -4.39 19.54
N TYR A 765 -12.63 -4.82 18.29
CA TYR A 765 -11.34 -5.03 17.64
C TYR A 765 -11.40 -4.96 16.11
N VAL A 766 -10.24 -4.73 15.50
CA VAL A 766 -9.98 -5.00 14.06
C VAL A 766 -9.04 -6.19 13.92
N SER A 767 -9.15 -6.94 12.82
CA SER A 767 -8.32 -8.10 12.54
C SER A 767 -7.78 -8.08 11.10
N CYS A 768 -6.46 -8.09 10.95
CA CYS A 768 -5.75 -7.94 9.67
C CYS A 768 -4.62 -8.97 9.52
N SER A 769 -4.00 -9.07 8.33
CA SER A 769 -2.82 -9.94 8.14
C SER A 769 -1.68 -9.58 9.12
N PRO A 770 -0.77 -10.51 9.44
CA PRO A 770 0.28 -10.31 10.45
C PRO A 770 1.07 -9.01 10.27
N PHE A 771 1.54 -8.74 9.04
CA PHE A 771 2.33 -7.55 8.72
C PHE A 771 1.51 -6.24 8.73
N ARG A 772 0.18 -6.29 8.75
CA ARG A 772 -0.65 -5.09 8.89
C ARG A 772 -1.00 -4.74 10.34
N VAL A 773 -0.61 -5.59 11.29
CA VAL A 773 -0.87 -5.36 12.73
C VAL A 773 -0.31 -4.00 13.19
N PRO A 774 0.95 -3.62 12.90
CA PRO A 774 1.47 -2.30 13.29
C PRO A 774 0.69 -1.13 12.69
N ILE A 775 0.27 -1.26 11.43
CA ILE A 775 -0.53 -0.26 10.71
C ILE A 775 -1.89 -0.08 11.40
N ALA A 776 -2.56 -1.19 11.71
CA ALA A 776 -3.86 -1.19 12.39
C ALA A 776 -3.75 -0.61 13.81
N LYS A 777 -2.67 -0.92 14.55
CA LYS A 777 -2.39 -0.36 15.88
C LYS A 777 -2.22 1.15 15.83
N LEU A 778 -1.38 1.66 14.93
CA LEU A 778 -1.18 3.09 14.76
C LEU A 778 -2.48 3.79 14.35
N SER A 779 -3.20 3.23 13.38
CA SER A 779 -4.48 3.80 12.90
C SER A 779 -5.55 3.81 13.99
N ALA A 780 -5.64 2.76 14.80
CA ALA A 780 -6.57 2.70 15.94
C ALA A 780 -6.21 3.73 17.02
N ALA A 781 -4.92 3.96 17.27
CA ALA A 781 -4.45 4.99 18.19
C ALA A 781 -4.82 6.40 17.71
N GLN A 782 -4.56 6.68 16.44
CA GLN A 782 -4.91 7.95 15.80
C GLN A 782 -6.43 8.20 15.85
N ALA A 783 -7.23 7.20 15.49
CA ALA A 783 -8.69 7.29 15.55
C ALA A 783 -9.19 7.56 16.98
N ALA A 784 -8.61 6.91 17.99
CA ALA A 784 -8.96 7.14 19.39
C ALA A 784 -8.56 8.55 19.88
N ILE A 785 -7.39 9.07 19.46
CA ILE A 785 -6.97 10.44 19.77
C ILE A 785 -7.90 11.46 19.12
N GLU A 786 -8.26 11.26 17.85
CA GLU A 786 -9.18 12.15 17.12
C GLU A 786 -10.57 12.16 17.75
N GLN A 787 -11.09 11.01 18.21
CA GLN A 787 -12.41 10.91 18.84
C GLN A 787 -12.48 11.60 20.21
N ARG A 788 -11.35 11.76 20.92
CA ARG A 788 -11.29 12.47 22.20
C ARG A 788 -11.32 14.00 22.05
N LYS A 789 -10.95 14.51 20.87
CA LYS A 789 -10.94 15.95 20.55
C LYS A 789 -12.30 16.39 20.02
#